data_AF-A0A2S6WW88-F1
#
_entry.id   AF-A0A2S6WW88-F1
#
_cell.length_a   1.000
_cell.length_b   1.000
_cell.length_c   1.000
_cell.angle_alpha   90.00
_cell.angle_beta   90.00
_cell.angle_gamma   90.00
#
_symmetry.space_group_name_H-M   'P 1'
#
loop_
_entity.id
_entity.type
_entity.pdbx_description
1 polymer ?
#
loop_
_entity_poly.entity_id
_entity_poly.type
_entity_poly.pdbx_seq_one_letter_code
_entity_poly.pdbx_strand_id
1 'polypeptide(L)'
;MSAGSRGSGLAGPPPCVRLGDLSDEEAREARARHGVPEGVLADPDAGHPLTLRLLSEVHAALDGPPAPVPVTRDEVFAAYLDLMCLRVATRLAGENGLHGTAVRRLAAKVSGQVHEAARRSLGPGQGGLDRETFEALFPWGPAPARLGGGTGWAPAVLAEGLFAPAGSGYRFAHEELADWIQGIHLDLAEALRALVHRRHTPHGTHILPVPHHRIGSVVEAVLLLARQHGVPQLALTLEELVHALDRDPHSWWAARLLAEVLTRVPDATPYTEVLRLLADGIAERGGAGQPAPRVFGPGFWTALRVPETTRLDLLRRLVLADGPPHEPGPRHLDTVAGLLVADPVAVQPLLVRWFDDERPLPATPHATVATAAQALLHTHRHRGLDGLTEVLVDSAHRRADELLAVLAEEEPSALCRAVERWARDERPARQTAAVTHGLRTAPHARTGADRTLLRHAALVLLAGPSDSPLRGGALALLVQDPDCRDRHLPRALDHFTAGDPYLPPGAVAAALPTHPGPVLDAFRARLLGPDAGEALRRLADATTPALADRVAALLGRTVAERPGTAGHLAAYVDRRLDRDPAPRAVLLPLVTRLLDDGPEPVRAALAGVLAADGATAGAPLRRELRERLFAHEHEPAVLDALLHAAARCDGEELRTLVQRTGLLLVRTPEGATRFDRGLVDLARHLPGFAPRLTGWLSDAPQDWAALVGPSTRRTIEHLAGARVPA
;
A
#
# COMPACT_ATOMS: atom_id res chain seq x y z
N MET A 1 -56.86 -28.40 30.78
CA MET A 1 -56.09 -28.81 29.59
C MET A 1 -55.11 -27.70 29.24
N SER A 2 -53.85 -28.10 29.04
CA SER A 2 -52.69 -27.39 28.48
C SER A 2 -52.20 -26.10 29.15
N ALA A 3 -51.26 -26.31 30.07
CA ALA A 3 -50.13 -25.41 30.30
C ALA A 3 -49.16 -25.46 29.11
N GLY A 4 -48.89 -24.31 28.49
CA GLY A 4 -47.84 -24.13 27.49
C GLY A 4 -46.58 -23.57 28.13
N SER A 5 -45.52 -24.38 28.10
CA SER A 5 -44.16 -24.08 28.56
C SER A 5 -43.61 -22.79 27.92
N ARG A 6 -43.32 -21.77 28.74
CA ARG A 6 -42.49 -20.62 28.35
C ARG A 6 -41.03 -21.04 28.44
N GLY A 7 -40.38 -21.12 27.28
CA GLY A 7 -38.94 -21.33 27.18
C GLY A 7 -38.17 -20.25 27.91
N SER A 8 -37.34 -20.68 28.86
CA SER A 8 -36.30 -19.87 29.49
C SER A 8 -35.31 -19.42 28.41
N GLY A 9 -35.35 -18.14 28.05
CA GLY A 9 -34.31 -17.51 27.25
C GLY A 9 -33.03 -17.48 28.08
N LEU A 10 -31.99 -18.17 27.61
CA LEU A 10 -30.64 -18.10 28.14
C LEU A 10 -30.15 -16.65 28.08
N ALA A 11 -30.22 -15.94 29.20
CA ALA A 11 -29.56 -14.66 29.38
C ALA A 11 -28.07 -14.85 29.09
N GLY A 12 -27.51 -14.01 28.21
CA GLY A 12 -26.07 -13.96 27.98
C GLY A 12 -25.33 -13.70 29.30
N PRO A 13 -24.05 -14.12 29.40
CA PRO A 13 -23.24 -13.81 30.58
C PRO A 13 -23.24 -12.30 30.84
N PRO A 14 -23.12 -11.87 32.11
CA PRO A 14 -23.06 -10.44 32.45
C PRO A 14 -21.91 -9.77 31.68
N PRO A 15 -21.98 -8.45 31.43
CA PRO A 15 -20.88 -7.72 30.80
C PRO A 15 -19.59 -7.91 31.62
N CYS A 16 -18.61 -8.60 31.03
CA CYS A 16 -17.32 -8.90 31.65
C CYS A 16 -16.24 -7.97 31.08
N VAL A 17 -15.34 -7.48 31.93
CA VAL A 17 -14.10 -6.85 31.50
C VAL A 17 -13.05 -7.94 31.30
N ARG A 18 -12.46 -8.01 30.11
CA ARG A 18 -11.33 -8.90 29.84
C ARG A 18 -10.07 -8.29 30.44
N LEU A 19 -9.46 -8.99 31.38
CA LEU A 19 -8.13 -8.66 31.90
C LEU A 19 -7.10 -9.49 31.12
N GLY A 20 -6.08 -8.83 30.58
CA GLY A 20 -4.94 -9.48 29.92
C GLY A 20 -3.75 -9.58 30.85
N ASP A 21 -2.56 -9.78 30.27
CA ASP A 21 -1.30 -9.66 31.00
C ASP A 21 -1.09 -8.25 31.55
N LEU A 22 -0.26 -8.15 32.59
CA LEU A 22 0.14 -6.87 33.15
C LEU A 22 1.00 -6.10 32.14
N SER A 23 0.80 -4.79 32.04
CA SER A 23 1.75 -3.92 31.31
C SER A 23 3.15 -4.00 31.93
N ASP A 24 4.19 -3.60 31.19
CA ASP A 24 5.58 -3.65 31.69
C ASP A 24 5.76 -2.93 33.03
N GLU A 25 5.03 -1.83 33.26
CA GLU A 25 5.06 -1.10 34.51
C GLU A 25 4.36 -1.83 35.66
N GLU A 26 3.15 -2.33 35.41
CA GLU A 26 2.39 -3.13 36.38
C GLU A 26 3.10 -4.44 36.72
N ALA A 27 3.72 -5.11 35.73
CA ALA A 27 4.48 -6.34 35.89
C ALA A 27 5.71 -6.13 36.78
N ARG A 28 6.44 -5.03 36.58
CA ARG A 28 7.60 -4.66 37.41
C ARG A 28 7.18 -4.40 38.85
N GLU A 29 6.08 -3.67 39.04
CA GLU A 29 5.55 -3.38 40.37
C GLU A 29 5.05 -4.65 41.07
N ALA A 30 4.33 -5.52 40.35
CA ALA A 30 3.86 -6.80 40.86
C ALA A 30 5.03 -7.70 41.28
N ARG A 31 6.07 -7.81 40.44
CA ARG A 31 7.29 -8.59 40.75
C ARG A 31 7.98 -8.09 42.01
N ALA A 32 8.14 -6.78 42.16
CA ALA A 32 8.71 -6.18 43.37
C ALA A 32 7.90 -6.52 44.63
N ARG A 33 6.56 -6.42 44.56
CA ARG A 33 5.67 -6.77 45.68
C ARG A 33 5.66 -8.26 46.02
N HIS A 34 5.78 -9.11 45.01
CA HIS A 34 5.80 -10.56 45.15
C HIS A 34 7.20 -11.12 45.45
N GLY A 35 8.23 -10.27 45.57
CA GLY A 35 9.61 -10.73 45.83
C GLY A 35 10.19 -11.59 44.69
N VAL A 36 9.70 -11.42 43.46
CA VAL A 36 10.19 -12.14 42.28
C VAL A 36 11.27 -11.29 41.61
N PRO A 37 12.53 -11.74 41.53
CA PRO A 37 13.59 -10.94 40.92
C PRO A 37 13.40 -10.73 39.41
N GLU A 38 13.96 -9.63 38.91
CA GLU A 38 14.06 -9.34 37.47
C GLU A 38 14.80 -10.47 36.72
N GLY A 39 14.32 -10.82 35.53
CA GLY A 39 14.95 -11.81 34.65
C GLY A 39 14.79 -13.28 35.06
N VAL A 40 14.09 -13.58 36.16
CA VAL A 40 13.84 -14.97 36.58
C VAL A 40 12.77 -15.65 35.73
N LEU A 41 11.79 -14.91 35.22
CA LEU A 41 10.82 -15.44 34.26
C LEU A 41 11.28 -15.12 32.84
N ALA A 42 11.04 -16.04 31.91
CA ALA A 42 11.16 -15.73 30.50
C ALA A 42 10.25 -14.52 30.14
N ASP A 43 10.74 -13.62 29.28
CA ASP A 43 10.04 -12.41 28.83
C ASP A 43 8.53 -12.56 28.55
N PRO A 44 8.03 -13.63 27.88
CA PRO A 44 6.58 -13.78 27.65
C PRO A 44 5.76 -13.98 28.92
N ASP A 45 6.34 -14.56 29.97
CA ASP A 45 5.64 -14.91 31.20
C ASP A 45 5.88 -13.90 32.33
N ALA A 46 6.80 -12.94 32.12
CA ALA A 46 7.21 -11.95 33.12
C ALA A 46 6.09 -10.97 33.53
N GLY A 47 5.06 -10.81 32.69
CA GLY A 47 3.85 -10.03 32.95
C GLY A 47 2.62 -10.87 33.31
N HIS A 48 2.73 -12.20 33.35
CA HIS A 48 1.57 -13.07 33.51
C HIS A 48 1.13 -13.18 34.99
N PRO A 49 -0.08 -12.69 35.37
CA PRO A 49 -0.46 -12.53 36.78
C PRO A 49 -0.42 -13.82 37.61
N LEU A 50 -0.94 -14.93 37.08
CA LEU A 50 -0.94 -16.20 37.82
C LEU A 50 0.48 -16.74 37.97
N THR A 51 1.31 -16.66 36.94
CA THR A 51 2.67 -17.21 36.94
C THR A 51 3.52 -16.50 37.98
N LEU A 52 3.42 -15.17 38.05
CA LEU A 52 4.07 -14.33 39.06
C LEU A 52 3.68 -14.75 40.48
N ARG A 53 2.37 -14.92 40.72
CA ARG A 53 1.86 -15.33 42.03
C ARG A 53 2.38 -16.72 42.41
N LEU A 54 2.24 -17.71 41.54
CA LEU A 54 2.65 -19.09 41.85
C LEU A 54 4.17 -19.18 42.06
N LEU A 55 4.96 -18.48 41.26
CA LEU A 55 6.41 -18.40 41.45
C LEU A 55 6.78 -17.76 42.80
N SER A 56 6.05 -16.73 43.22
CA SER A 56 6.27 -16.11 44.55
C SER A 56 6.02 -17.09 45.70
N GLU A 57 5.00 -17.94 45.57
CA GLU A 57 4.70 -18.97 46.57
C GLU A 57 5.76 -20.09 46.59
N VAL A 58 6.29 -20.45 45.41
CA VAL A 58 7.41 -21.38 45.27
C VAL A 58 8.67 -20.81 45.90
N HIS A 59 9.03 -19.56 45.58
CA HIS A 59 10.20 -18.90 46.17
C HIS A 59 10.09 -18.74 47.70
N ALA A 60 8.91 -18.38 48.22
CA ALA A 60 8.69 -18.28 49.66
C ALA A 60 8.85 -19.62 50.39
N ALA A 61 8.74 -20.75 49.68
CA ALA A 61 8.91 -22.09 50.24
C ALA A 61 10.33 -22.68 50.07
N LEU A 62 11.20 -22.04 49.29
CA LEU A 62 12.57 -22.49 49.04
C LEU A 62 13.57 -21.71 49.90
N ASP A 63 14.44 -22.42 50.60
CA ASP A 63 15.58 -21.83 51.31
C ASP A 63 16.77 -21.67 50.34
N GLY A 64 16.91 -20.52 49.68
CA GLY A 64 18.07 -20.22 48.86
C GLY A 64 17.87 -19.13 47.81
N PRO A 65 18.96 -18.61 47.21
CA PRO A 65 18.85 -17.67 46.10
C PRO A 65 18.21 -18.36 44.87
N PRO A 66 17.43 -17.62 44.07
CA PRO A 66 16.77 -18.16 42.88
C PRO A 66 17.79 -18.68 41.86
N ALA A 67 17.38 -19.66 41.07
CA ALA A 67 18.23 -20.24 40.03
C ALA A 67 18.68 -19.16 39.03
N PRO A 68 19.92 -19.25 38.51
CA PRO A 68 20.48 -18.24 37.60
C PRO A 68 19.91 -18.29 36.17
N VAL A 69 18.95 -19.17 35.88
CA VAL A 69 18.38 -19.40 34.55
C VAL A 69 16.91 -18.97 34.55
N PRO A 70 16.43 -18.29 33.49
CA PRO A 70 15.02 -17.98 33.35
C PRO A 70 14.16 -19.25 33.37
N VAL A 71 13.12 -19.27 34.19
CA VAL A 71 12.12 -20.35 34.24
C VAL A 71 10.93 -20.03 33.35
N THR A 72 10.41 -21.07 32.72
CA THR A 72 9.19 -21.06 31.91
C THR A 72 7.95 -21.24 32.78
N ARG A 73 6.79 -20.81 32.29
CA ARG A 73 5.51 -21.06 32.98
C ARG A 73 5.23 -22.53 33.27
N ASP A 74 5.64 -23.45 32.39
CA ASP A 74 5.48 -24.89 32.62
C ASP A 74 6.28 -25.36 33.84
N GLU A 75 7.51 -24.86 33.99
CA GLU A 75 8.37 -25.17 35.14
C GLU A 75 7.81 -24.56 36.43
N VAL A 76 7.22 -23.36 36.37
CA VAL A 76 6.50 -22.76 37.50
C VAL A 76 5.30 -23.61 37.91
N PHE A 77 4.50 -24.08 36.95
CA PHE A 77 3.35 -24.94 37.22
C PHE A 77 3.77 -26.29 37.82
N ALA A 78 4.83 -26.90 37.30
CA ALA A 78 5.40 -28.14 37.85
C ALA A 78 5.91 -27.93 39.29
N ALA A 79 6.72 -26.89 39.53
CA ALA A 79 7.26 -26.59 40.85
C ALA A 79 6.17 -26.24 41.87
N TYR A 80 5.15 -25.49 41.45
CA TYR A 80 4.00 -25.19 42.29
C TYR A 80 3.20 -26.46 42.62
N LEU A 81 2.93 -27.32 41.64
CA LEU A 81 2.24 -28.59 41.88
C LEU A 81 3.01 -29.48 42.88
N ASP A 82 4.33 -29.58 42.73
CA ASP A 82 5.19 -30.32 43.66
C ASP A 82 5.14 -29.73 45.07
N LEU A 83 5.20 -28.40 45.19
CA LEU A 83 5.04 -27.69 46.47
C LEU A 83 3.69 -28.01 47.11
N MET A 84 2.60 -27.94 46.36
CA MET A 84 1.26 -28.24 46.86
C MET A 84 1.14 -29.69 47.31
N CYS A 85 1.68 -30.64 46.55
CA CYS A 85 1.71 -32.05 46.93
C CYS A 85 2.52 -32.27 48.21
N LEU A 86 3.63 -31.55 48.38
CA LEU A 86 4.45 -31.60 49.59
C LEU A 86 3.75 -30.99 50.80
N ARG A 87 3.06 -29.84 50.66
CA ARG A 87 2.29 -29.21 51.74
C ARG A 87 1.13 -30.10 52.20
N VAL A 88 0.36 -30.66 51.26
CA VAL A 88 -0.71 -31.63 51.55
C VAL A 88 -0.13 -32.84 52.28
N ALA A 89 0.97 -33.41 51.77
CA ALA A 89 1.62 -34.55 52.42
C ALA A 89 2.14 -34.21 53.82
N THR A 90 2.64 -33.00 54.05
CA THR A 90 3.12 -32.55 55.36
C THR A 90 1.97 -32.42 56.35
N ARG A 91 0.81 -31.89 55.93
CA ARG A 91 -0.39 -31.85 56.78
C ARG A 91 -0.87 -33.25 57.13
N LEU A 92 -1.00 -34.12 56.13
CA LEU A 92 -1.39 -35.53 56.34
C LEU A 92 -0.38 -36.27 57.24
N ALA A 93 0.91 -35.99 57.08
CA ALA A 93 1.96 -36.60 57.90
C ALA A 93 1.89 -36.12 59.36
N GLY A 94 1.59 -34.85 59.61
CA GLY A 94 1.40 -34.30 60.95
C GLY A 94 0.24 -34.94 61.70
N GLU A 95 -0.87 -35.19 61.02
CA GLU A 95 -2.05 -35.88 61.59
C GLU A 95 -1.79 -37.37 61.87
N ASN A 96 -0.83 -37.99 61.18
CA ASN A 96 -0.55 -39.42 61.25
C ASN A 96 0.85 -39.77 61.84
N GLY A 97 1.59 -38.79 62.36
CA GLY A 97 2.90 -38.98 63.02
C GLY A 97 4.06 -39.40 62.09
N LEU A 98 3.99 -39.11 60.79
CA LEU A 98 5.00 -39.52 59.79
C LEU A 98 6.09 -38.46 59.60
N HIS A 99 7.35 -38.89 59.38
CA HIS A 99 8.50 -37.97 59.27
C HIS A 99 9.47 -38.36 58.13
N GLY A 100 10.24 -37.39 57.64
CA GLY A 100 11.35 -37.61 56.70
C GLY A 100 10.93 -38.21 55.36
N THR A 101 11.54 -39.35 54.97
CA THR A 101 11.30 -40.00 53.67
C THR A 101 9.86 -40.48 53.48
N ALA A 102 9.11 -40.71 54.57
CA ALA A 102 7.70 -41.05 54.52
C ALA A 102 6.85 -39.91 53.95
N VAL A 103 7.20 -38.65 54.27
CA VAL A 103 6.51 -37.45 53.75
C VAL A 103 6.74 -37.33 52.24
N ARG A 104 7.96 -37.57 51.75
CA ARG A 104 8.25 -37.55 50.31
C ARG A 104 7.49 -38.63 49.54
N ARG A 105 7.40 -39.85 50.10
CA ARG A 105 6.58 -40.92 49.51
C ARG A 105 5.10 -40.57 49.51
N LEU A 106 4.61 -39.91 50.55
CA LEU A 106 3.23 -39.44 50.61
C LEU A 106 2.97 -38.33 49.58
N ALA A 107 3.89 -37.38 49.41
CA ALA A 107 3.81 -36.35 48.37
C ALA A 107 3.72 -36.96 46.97
N ALA A 108 4.50 -38.00 46.66
CA ALA A 108 4.40 -38.72 45.39
C ALA A 108 3.04 -39.40 45.20
N LYS A 109 2.42 -39.92 46.28
CA LYS A 109 1.07 -40.49 46.22
C LYS A 109 0.00 -39.42 46.02
N VAL A 110 0.13 -38.28 46.70
CA VAL A 110 -0.75 -37.11 46.51
C VAL A 110 -0.67 -36.66 45.06
N SER A 111 0.54 -36.46 44.52
CA SER A 111 0.75 -36.15 43.10
C SER A 111 0.07 -37.17 42.19
N GLY A 112 0.25 -38.47 42.44
CA GLY A 112 -0.45 -39.52 41.70
C GLY A 112 -1.99 -39.40 41.71
N GLN A 113 -2.60 -39.06 42.86
CA GLN A 113 -4.05 -38.79 42.93
C GLN A 113 -4.45 -37.51 42.21
N VAL A 114 -3.60 -36.47 42.23
CA VAL A 114 -3.85 -35.21 41.52
C VAL A 114 -3.79 -35.40 40.00
N HIS A 115 -2.84 -36.19 39.48
CA HIS A 115 -2.81 -36.57 38.07
C HIS A 115 -4.01 -37.44 37.68
N GLU A 116 -4.49 -38.31 38.57
CA GLU A 116 -5.72 -39.06 38.34
C GLU A 116 -6.96 -38.16 38.38
N ALA A 117 -7.01 -37.17 39.27
CA ALA A 117 -8.05 -36.13 39.28
C ALA A 117 -8.08 -35.39 37.95
N ALA A 118 -6.93 -34.95 37.43
CA ALA A 118 -6.83 -34.31 36.13
C ALA A 118 -7.37 -35.20 34.99
N ARG A 119 -7.03 -36.50 34.96
CA ARG A 119 -7.58 -37.47 34.00
C ARG A 119 -9.10 -37.56 34.07
N ARG A 120 -9.66 -37.63 35.28
CA ARG A 120 -11.12 -37.75 35.46
C ARG A 120 -11.86 -36.45 35.15
N SER A 121 -11.22 -35.29 35.34
CA SER A 121 -11.74 -33.98 34.95
C SER A 121 -11.92 -33.83 33.42
N LEU A 122 -11.20 -34.60 32.60
CA LEU A 122 -11.43 -34.70 31.15
C LEU A 122 -12.70 -35.50 30.80
N GLY A 123 -13.30 -36.20 31.77
CA GLY A 123 -14.57 -36.90 31.63
C GLY A 123 -15.79 -35.96 31.62
N PRO A 124 -17.02 -36.50 31.53
CA PRO A 124 -18.24 -35.70 31.55
C PRO A 124 -18.38 -34.94 32.89
N GLY A 125 -18.11 -33.63 32.92
CA GLY A 125 -18.12 -32.86 34.17
C GLY A 125 -17.79 -31.37 34.08
N GLN A 126 -17.77 -30.77 32.87
CA GLN A 126 -17.39 -29.36 32.66
C GLN A 126 -16.03 -28.98 33.28
N GLY A 127 -15.05 -29.89 33.28
CA GLY A 127 -13.72 -29.69 33.88
C GLY A 127 -13.66 -29.88 35.40
N GLY A 128 -14.80 -30.12 36.06
CA GLY A 128 -14.90 -30.43 37.48
C GLY A 128 -15.03 -31.94 37.77
N LEU A 129 -14.75 -32.31 39.01
CA LEU A 129 -15.06 -33.62 39.58
C LEU A 129 -16.39 -33.53 40.32
N ASP A 130 -17.30 -34.45 40.06
CA ASP A 130 -18.44 -34.61 40.94
C ASP A 130 -18.00 -35.07 42.35
N ARG A 131 -18.91 -34.96 43.31
CA ARG A 131 -18.61 -35.28 44.71
C ARG A 131 -18.15 -36.72 44.90
N GLU A 132 -18.75 -37.68 44.18
CA GLU A 132 -18.42 -39.10 44.28
C GLU A 132 -17.02 -39.39 43.75
N THR A 133 -16.69 -38.84 42.57
CA THR A 133 -15.37 -38.95 41.95
C THR A 133 -14.29 -38.30 42.80
N PHE A 134 -14.58 -37.12 43.38
CA PHE A 134 -13.66 -36.45 44.30
C PHE A 134 -13.41 -37.28 45.55
N GLU A 135 -14.45 -37.79 46.21
CA GLU A 135 -14.32 -38.60 47.43
C GLU A 135 -13.59 -39.93 47.18
N ALA A 136 -13.73 -40.51 45.97
CA ALA A 136 -12.99 -41.70 45.58
C ALA A 136 -11.47 -41.47 45.47
N LEU A 137 -11.04 -40.24 45.15
CA LEU A 137 -9.63 -39.84 45.02
C LEU A 137 -9.08 -39.28 46.33
N PHE A 138 -9.88 -38.48 47.02
CA PHE A 138 -9.57 -37.81 48.27
C PHE A 138 -10.65 -38.12 49.31
N PRO A 139 -10.50 -39.23 50.07
CA PRO A 139 -11.53 -39.65 51.02
C PRO A 139 -11.71 -38.66 52.18
N TRP A 140 -12.96 -38.47 52.59
CA TRP A 140 -13.28 -37.82 53.87
C TRP A 140 -12.96 -38.73 55.06
N GLY A 141 -13.12 -40.04 54.87
CA GLY A 141 -12.82 -41.08 55.85
C GLY A 141 -11.41 -41.68 55.71
N PRO A 142 -11.18 -42.90 56.24
CA PRO A 142 -9.88 -43.55 56.14
C PRO A 142 -9.53 -43.87 54.68
N ALA A 143 -8.32 -43.48 54.28
CA ALA A 143 -7.83 -43.71 52.94
C ALA A 143 -7.47 -45.20 52.71
N PRO A 144 -7.68 -45.72 51.49
CA PRO A 144 -7.30 -47.10 51.14
C PRO A 144 -5.81 -47.38 51.40
N ALA A 145 -5.47 -48.63 51.74
CA ALA A 145 -4.09 -49.03 52.05
C ALA A 145 -3.08 -48.68 50.93
N ARG A 146 -3.50 -48.69 49.66
CA ARG A 146 -2.67 -48.26 48.51
C ARG A 146 -2.17 -46.81 48.62
N LEU A 147 -2.94 -45.93 49.28
CA LEU A 147 -2.57 -44.54 49.55
C LEU A 147 -1.71 -44.39 50.81
N GLY A 148 -1.46 -45.46 51.55
CA GLY A 148 -0.70 -45.44 52.81
C GLY A 148 -1.56 -45.33 54.07
N GLY A 149 -2.90 -45.38 53.94
CA GLY A 149 -3.82 -45.25 55.08
C GLY A 149 -3.97 -43.81 55.57
N GLY A 150 -4.46 -43.67 56.81
CA GLY A 150 -4.70 -42.37 57.46
C GLY A 150 -6.04 -41.72 57.11
N THR A 151 -6.41 -40.67 57.85
CA THR A 151 -7.59 -39.83 57.60
C THR A 151 -7.17 -38.44 57.12
N GLY A 152 -8.10 -37.62 56.65
CA GLY A 152 -7.85 -36.18 56.40
C GLY A 152 -7.50 -35.78 54.96
N TRP A 153 -7.59 -36.68 53.98
CA TRP A 153 -7.21 -36.40 52.58
C TRP A 153 -8.02 -35.25 51.95
N ALA A 154 -9.36 -35.32 51.98
CA ALA A 154 -10.21 -34.24 51.47
C ALA A 154 -9.98 -32.89 52.19
N PRO A 155 -10.00 -32.83 53.54
CA PRO A 155 -9.65 -31.60 54.26
C PRO A 155 -8.28 -31.04 53.89
N ALA A 156 -7.25 -31.89 53.72
CA ALA A 156 -5.90 -31.44 53.44
C ALA A 156 -5.77 -30.78 52.07
N VAL A 157 -6.33 -31.37 51.00
CA VAL A 157 -6.25 -30.79 49.64
C VAL A 157 -7.09 -29.52 49.48
N LEU A 158 -8.19 -29.40 50.23
CA LEU A 158 -9.04 -28.20 50.26
C LEU A 158 -8.39 -27.08 51.09
N ALA A 159 -7.80 -27.41 52.24
CA ALA A 159 -7.14 -26.44 53.11
C ALA A 159 -5.85 -25.87 52.49
N GLU A 160 -5.12 -26.67 51.71
CA GLU A 160 -4.02 -26.16 50.89
C GLU A 160 -4.50 -25.41 49.64
N GLY A 161 -5.80 -25.45 49.31
CA GLY A 161 -6.34 -24.71 48.17
C GLY A 161 -5.91 -25.26 46.81
N LEU A 162 -5.54 -26.54 46.72
CA LEU A 162 -5.30 -27.19 45.42
C LEU A 162 -6.62 -27.41 44.67
N PHE A 163 -7.67 -27.74 45.42
CA PHE A 163 -9.04 -27.85 44.93
C PHE A 163 -9.95 -26.86 45.65
N ALA A 164 -10.98 -26.39 44.95
CA ALA A 164 -12.03 -25.52 45.46
C ALA A 164 -13.41 -26.11 45.15
N PRO A 165 -14.41 -25.92 46.04
CA PRO A 165 -15.80 -26.25 45.74
C PRO A 165 -16.30 -25.47 44.52
N ALA A 166 -17.01 -26.15 43.61
CA ALA A 166 -17.62 -25.53 42.44
C ALA A 166 -18.96 -26.20 42.11
N GLY A 167 -20.05 -25.47 42.33
CA GLY A 167 -21.40 -26.01 42.19
C GLY A 167 -21.63 -27.19 43.15
N SER A 168 -22.00 -28.36 42.61
CA SER A 168 -22.22 -29.60 43.35
C SER A 168 -20.97 -30.48 43.51
N GLY A 169 -19.82 -30.03 43.02
CA GLY A 169 -18.56 -30.79 43.00
C GLY A 169 -17.34 -29.94 43.33
N TYR A 170 -16.20 -30.32 42.78
CA TYR A 170 -14.89 -29.73 43.05
C TYR A 170 -14.12 -29.48 41.76
N ARG A 171 -13.27 -28.45 41.73
CA ARG A 171 -12.36 -28.17 40.63
C ARG A 171 -11.01 -27.75 41.16
N PHE A 172 -9.98 -27.79 40.32
CA PHE A 172 -8.70 -27.15 40.64
C PHE A 172 -8.93 -25.66 40.93
N ALA A 173 -8.23 -25.12 41.93
CA ALA A 173 -8.41 -23.73 42.33
C ALA A 173 -7.96 -22.73 41.25
N HIS A 174 -6.97 -23.11 40.44
CA HIS A 174 -6.47 -22.34 39.32
C HIS A 174 -6.80 -23.04 38.00
N GLU A 175 -7.57 -22.38 37.14
CA GLU A 175 -8.06 -22.95 35.88
C GLU A 175 -6.92 -23.25 34.91
N GLU A 176 -5.95 -22.36 34.75
CA GLU A 176 -4.82 -22.58 33.84
C GLU A 176 -3.89 -23.69 34.31
N LEU A 177 -3.70 -23.85 35.63
CA LEU A 177 -2.98 -25.00 36.18
C LEU A 177 -3.74 -26.30 35.90
N ALA A 178 -5.07 -26.25 35.99
CA ALA A 178 -5.96 -27.36 35.65
C ALA A 178 -5.81 -27.73 34.17
N ASP A 179 -5.87 -26.74 33.28
CA ASP A 179 -5.70 -26.92 31.83
C ASP A 179 -4.35 -27.53 31.49
N TRP A 180 -3.28 -27.05 32.14
CA TRP A 180 -1.94 -27.57 31.95
C TRP A 180 -1.83 -29.04 32.35
N ILE A 181 -2.26 -29.41 33.57
CA ILE A 181 -2.18 -30.81 34.03
C ILE A 181 -3.15 -31.72 33.27
N GLN A 182 -4.32 -31.22 32.87
CA GLN A 182 -5.28 -31.96 32.06
C GLN A 182 -4.75 -32.18 30.64
N GLY A 183 -4.10 -31.18 30.04
CA GLY A 183 -3.47 -31.27 28.73
C GLY A 183 -2.39 -32.36 28.65
N ILE A 184 -1.65 -32.59 29.75
CA ILE A 184 -0.68 -33.69 29.85
C ILE A 184 -1.33 -35.07 29.65
N HIS A 185 -2.58 -35.25 30.08
CA HIS A 185 -3.27 -36.55 29.99
C HIS A 185 -4.27 -36.64 28.83
N LEU A 186 -4.43 -35.58 28.04
CA LEU A 186 -5.36 -35.57 26.93
C LEU A 186 -4.79 -36.42 25.78
N ASP A 187 -5.57 -37.39 25.29
CA ASP A 187 -5.28 -38.06 24.01
C ASP A 187 -5.60 -37.09 22.85
N LEU A 188 -4.62 -36.24 22.55
CA LEU A 188 -4.75 -35.21 21.52
C LEU A 188 -5.00 -35.81 20.14
N ALA A 189 -4.37 -36.94 19.82
CA ALA A 189 -4.49 -37.58 18.51
C ALA A 189 -5.93 -38.09 18.27
N GLU A 190 -6.53 -38.79 19.24
CA GLU A 190 -7.92 -39.22 19.10
C GLU A 190 -8.89 -38.02 19.17
N ALA A 191 -8.61 -37.03 20.02
CA ALA A 191 -9.43 -35.81 20.11
C ALA A 191 -9.47 -35.04 18.77
N LEU A 192 -8.30 -34.75 18.17
CA LEU A 192 -8.22 -34.08 16.87
C LEU A 192 -8.81 -34.95 15.76
N ARG A 193 -8.55 -36.27 15.75
CA ARG A 193 -9.14 -37.17 14.75
C ARG A 193 -10.67 -37.15 14.79
N ALA A 194 -11.26 -37.16 15.98
CA ALA A 194 -12.71 -37.06 16.15
C ALA A 194 -13.27 -35.72 15.64
N LEU A 195 -12.57 -34.61 15.87
CA LEU A 195 -13.02 -33.25 15.54
C LEU A 195 -12.79 -32.86 14.07
N VAL A 196 -11.65 -33.26 13.50
CA VAL A 196 -11.18 -32.88 12.16
C VAL A 196 -11.70 -33.82 11.08
N HIS A 197 -11.78 -35.13 11.37
CA HIS A 197 -12.03 -36.17 10.35
C HIS A 197 -13.38 -36.92 10.47
N ARG A 198 -14.05 -36.95 11.64
CA ARG A 198 -15.30 -37.74 11.84
C ARG A 198 -16.61 -36.95 11.73
N ARG A 199 -16.67 -35.86 10.97
CA ARG A 199 -17.84 -34.95 10.96
C ARG A 199 -19.11 -35.46 10.26
N HIS A 200 -19.13 -36.61 9.58
CA HIS A 200 -20.32 -37.11 8.88
C HIS A 200 -20.48 -38.63 8.97
N THR A 201 -21.36 -39.10 9.85
CA THR A 201 -22.09 -40.36 9.63
C THR A 201 -23.48 -40.02 9.08
N PRO A 202 -23.98 -40.69 8.01
CA PRO A 202 -25.27 -40.37 7.40
C PRO A 202 -26.50 -40.62 8.29
N HIS A 203 -26.29 -41.17 9.49
CA HIS A 203 -27.36 -41.58 10.41
C HIS A 203 -27.11 -40.97 11.80
N GLY A 204 -27.45 -39.69 11.93
CA GLY A 204 -27.96 -39.09 13.16
C GLY A 204 -27.09 -39.15 14.42
N THR A 205 -26.03 -38.35 14.51
CA THR A 205 -25.66 -37.61 15.74
C THR A 205 -24.63 -36.56 15.38
N HIS A 206 -24.95 -35.27 15.52
CA HIS A 206 -23.95 -34.21 15.40
C HIS A 206 -22.89 -34.41 16.51
N ILE A 207 -21.64 -34.69 16.15
CA ILE A 207 -20.55 -34.66 17.12
C ILE A 207 -20.43 -33.21 17.60
N LEU A 208 -20.65 -32.99 18.89
CA LEU A 208 -20.61 -31.67 19.50
C LEU A 208 -19.19 -31.09 19.37
N PRO A 209 -19.06 -29.78 19.08
CA PRO A 209 -17.76 -29.09 19.02
C PRO A 209 -17.02 -29.25 20.36
N VAL A 210 -15.70 -29.02 20.36
CA VAL A 210 -14.87 -28.95 21.60
C VAL A 210 -15.64 -28.13 22.63
N PRO A 211 -16.00 -28.67 23.81
CA PRO A 211 -16.69 -27.86 24.80
C PRO A 211 -15.82 -26.64 25.18
N HIS A 212 -16.43 -25.45 25.30
CA HIS A 212 -15.70 -24.21 25.57
C HIS A 212 -14.77 -24.28 26.80
N HIS A 213 -15.16 -25.05 27.83
CA HIS A 213 -14.36 -25.25 29.04
C HIS A 213 -13.11 -26.13 28.85
N ARG A 214 -12.95 -26.83 27.71
CA ARG A 214 -11.80 -27.72 27.45
C ARG A 214 -10.77 -27.12 26.53
N ILE A 215 -11.04 -25.93 25.99
CA ILE A 215 -10.17 -25.36 24.97
C ILE A 215 -8.76 -25.13 25.51
N GLY A 216 -8.63 -24.69 26.77
CA GLY A 216 -7.34 -24.47 27.41
C GLY A 216 -6.54 -25.77 27.53
N SER A 217 -7.16 -26.85 28.00
CA SER A 217 -6.47 -28.15 28.10
C SER A 217 -6.04 -28.71 26.74
N VAL A 218 -6.81 -28.45 25.67
CA VAL A 218 -6.41 -28.82 24.30
C VAL A 218 -5.23 -27.95 23.83
N VAL A 219 -5.21 -26.64 24.11
CA VAL A 219 -4.07 -25.76 23.83
C VAL A 219 -2.81 -26.29 24.51
N GLU A 220 -2.89 -26.63 25.79
CA GLU A 220 -1.76 -27.17 26.56
C GLU A 220 -1.25 -28.51 26.01
N ALA A 221 -2.16 -29.38 25.55
CA ALA A 221 -1.78 -30.64 24.90
C ALA A 221 -1.04 -30.39 23.57
N VAL A 222 -1.45 -29.39 22.77
CA VAL A 222 -0.77 -29.03 21.52
C VAL A 222 0.59 -28.39 21.78
N LEU A 223 0.71 -27.54 22.80
CA LEU A 223 2.00 -26.98 23.23
C LEU A 223 2.94 -28.08 23.74
N LEU A 224 2.42 -29.06 24.49
CA LEU A 224 3.17 -30.23 24.92
C LEU A 224 3.66 -31.08 23.75
N LEU A 225 2.83 -31.27 22.71
CA LEU A 225 3.23 -31.95 21.47
C LEU A 225 4.47 -31.30 20.85
N ALA A 226 4.50 -29.97 20.78
CA ALA A 226 5.63 -29.21 20.26
C ALA A 226 6.91 -29.43 21.08
N ARG A 227 6.79 -29.44 22.41
CA ARG A 227 7.93 -29.70 23.32
C ARG A 227 8.48 -31.12 23.19
N GLN A 228 7.62 -32.11 22.99
CA GLN A 228 8.01 -33.52 22.93
C GLN A 228 8.50 -33.97 21.55
N HIS A 229 7.90 -33.46 20.47
CA HIS A 229 8.13 -33.95 19.10
C HIS A 229 8.73 -32.90 18.16
N GLY A 230 8.89 -31.65 18.62
CA GLY A 230 9.55 -30.57 17.90
C GLY A 230 8.69 -29.88 16.83
N VAL A 231 9.34 -29.00 16.07
CA VAL A 231 8.72 -28.10 15.09
C VAL A 231 7.91 -28.84 14.01
N PRO A 232 8.42 -29.89 13.32
CA PRO A 232 7.70 -30.47 12.19
C PRO A 232 6.35 -31.06 12.58
N GLN A 233 6.27 -31.71 13.74
CA GLN A 233 5.03 -32.32 14.21
C GLN A 233 3.98 -31.26 14.56
N LEU A 234 4.38 -30.16 15.21
CA LEU A 234 3.47 -29.06 15.49
C LEU A 234 3.01 -28.38 14.19
N ALA A 235 3.91 -28.16 13.23
CA ALA A 235 3.57 -27.54 11.95
C ALA A 235 2.46 -28.33 11.21
N LEU A 236 2.61 -29.65 11.11
CA LEU A 236 1.60 -30.53 10.50
C LEU A 236 0.24 -30.44 11.22
N THR A 237 0.24 -30.44 12.56
CA THR A 237 -0.99 -30.30 13.34
C THR A 237 -1.65 -28.93 13.12
N LEU A 238 -0.88 -27.85 13.07
CA LEU A 238 -1.41 -26.52 12.80
C LEU A 238 -1.95 -26.39 11.37
N GLU A 239 -1.28 -26.99 10.38
CA GLU A 239 -1.78 -27.06 9.00
C GLU A 239 -3.13 -27.78 8.94
N GLU A 240 -3.28 -28.94 9.60
CA GLU A 240 -4.56 -29.65 9.69
C GLU A 240 -5.68 -28.79 10.28
N LEU A 241 -5.35 -27.95 11.28
CA LEU A 241 -6.29 -27.00 11.89
C LEU A 241 -6.66 -25.86 10.94
N VAL A 242 -5.73 -25.33 10.15
CA VAL A 242 -6.02 -24.33 9.11
C VAL A 242 -6.96 -24.93 8.06
N HIS A 243 -6.67 -26.13 7.56
CA HIS A 243 -7.56 -26.82 6.61
C HIS A 243 -8.94 -27.15 7.21
N ALA A 244 -9.02 -27.41 8.52
CA ALA A 244 -10.30 -27.60 9.20
C ALA A 244 -11.10 -26.29 9.28
N LEU A 245 -10.44 -25.16 9.51
CA LEU A 245 -11.04 -23.83 9.53
C LEU A 245 -11.49 -23.40 8.12
N ASP A 246 -10.74 -23.72 7.08
CA ASP A 246 -11.13 -23.38 5.71
C ASP A 246 -12.32 -24.20 5.22
N ARG A 247 -12.44 -25.45 5.66
CA ARG A 247 -13.64 -26.28 5.42
C ARG A 247 -14.87 -25.82 6.19
N ASP A 248 -14.68 -25.27 7.39
CA ASP A 248 -15.75 -24.72 8.23
C ASP A 248 -15.33 -23.39 8.87
N PRO A 249 -15.59 -22.26 8.19
CA PRO A 249 -15.22 -20.93 8.68
C PRO A 249 -15.86 -20.53 10.02
N HIS A 250 -16.93 -21.21 10.43
CA HIS A 250 -17.61 -20.98 11.70
C HIS A 250 -17.06 -21.84 12.84
N SER A 251 -16.01 -22.64 12.59
CA SER A 251 -15.34 -23.49 13.57
C SER A 251 -14.57 -22.64 14.60
N TRP A 252 -15.29 -22.14 15.61
CA TRP A 252 -14.72 -21.29 16.65
C TRP A 252 -13.52 -21.94 17.37
N TRP A 253 -13.56 -23.27 17.57
CA TRP A 253 -12.52 -23.99 18.31
C TRP A 253 -11.22 -24.08 17.50
N ALA A 254 -11.29 -24.29 16.19
CA ALA A 254 -10.10 -24.34 15.34
C ALA A 254 -9.41 -22.97 15.30
N ALA A 255 -10.21 -21.91 15.12
CA ALA A 255 -9.70 -20.53 15.15
C ALA A 255 -9.08 -20.19 16.51
N ARG A 256 -9.72 -20.59 17.62
CA ARG A 256 -9.23 -20.34 18.97
C ARG A 256 -7.95 -21.12 19.29
N LEU A 257 -7.85 -22.39 18.88
CA LEU A 257 -6.65 -23.22 19.06
C LEU A 257 -5.46 -22.63 18.30
N LEU A 258 -5.64 -22.31 17.01
CA LEU A 258 -4.59 -21.70 16.20
C LEU A 258 -4.08 -20.40 16.85
N ALA A 259 -5.01 -19.53 17.25
CA ALA A 259 -4.64 -18.24 17.83
C ALA A 259 -3.86 -18.40 19.14
N GLU A 260 -4.37 -19.20 20.09
CA GLU A 260 -3.74 -19.40 21.40
C GLU A 260 -2.39 -20.15 21.32
N VAL A 261 -2.26 -21.14 20.43
CA VAL A 261 -1.00 -21.87 20.27
C VAL A 261 0.06 -20.97 19.61
N LEU A 262 -0.27 -20.29 18.51
CA LEU A 262 0.67 -19.45 17.78
C LEU A 262 1.15 -18.23 18.56
N THR A 263 0.36 -17.69 19.49
CA THR A 263 0.80 -16.59 20.37
C THR A 263 1.59 -17.06 21.59
N ARG A 264 1.52 -18.35 21.95
CA ARG A 264 2.22 -18.92 23.12
C ARG A 264 3.50 -19.68 22.77
N VAL A 265 3.74 -20.02 21.51
CA VAL A 265 5.06 -20.54 21.11
C VAL A 265 6.15 -19.47 21.31
N PRO A 266 7.37 -19.86 21.74
CA PRO A 266 8.45 -18.92 22.00
C PRO A 266 8.99 -18.28 20.72
N ASP A 267 8.98 -19.02 19.61
CA ASP A 267 9.33 -18.55 18.28
C ASP A 267 8.31 -19.09 17.27
N ALA A 268 7.63 -18.19 16.57
CA ALA A 268 6.64 -18.55 15.55
C ALA A 268 7.24 -18.62 14.13
N THR A 269 8.52 -18.23 13.96
CA THR A 269 9.22 -18.22 12.67
C THR A 269 9.18 -19.56 11.94
N PRO A 270 9.37 -20.73 12.61
CA PRO A 270 9.34 -22.02 11.92
C PRO A 270 7.96 -22.37 11.33
N TYR A 271 6.90 -21.68 11.76
CA TYR A 271 5.52 -21.88 11.30
C TYR A 271 5.09 -20.83 10.25
N THR A 272 6.05 -20.15 9.61
CA THR A 272 5.76 -19.10 8.62
C THR A 272 4.85 -19.57 7.49
N GLU A 273 5.02 -20.80 6.98
CA GLU A 273 4.13 -21.33 5.92
C GLU A 273 2.70 -21.52 6.41
N VAL A 274 2.51 -22.01 7.66
CA VAL A 274 1.19 -22.12 8.28
C VAL A 274 0.53 -20.74 8.44
N LEU A 275 1.31 -19.74 8.86
CA LEU A 275 0.84 -18.37 8.99
C LEU A 275 0.47 -17.76 7.63
N ARG A 276 1.21 -18.09 6.56
CA ARG A 276 0.88 -17.68 5.19
C ARG A 276 -0.41 -18.31 4.72
N LEU A 277 -0.60 -19.62 4.91
CA LEU A 277 -1.85 -20.31 4.58
C LEU A 277 -3.04 -19.68 5.30
N LEU A 278 -2.90 -19.41 6.60
CA LEU A 278 -3.94 -18.75 7.39
C LEU A 278 -4.24 -17.32 6.87
N ALA A 279 -3.20 -16.54 6.57
CA ALA A 279 -3.33 -15.18 6.05
C ALA A 279 -4.01 -15.15 4.67
N ASP A 280 -3.61 -16.06 3.77
CA ASP A 280 -4.19 -16.17 2.43
C ASP A 280 -5.67 -16.59 2.51
N GLY A 281 -6.02 -17.58 3.33
CA GLY A 281 -7.42 -17.96 3.53
C GLY A 281 -8.27 -16.84 4.15
N ILE A 282 -7.70 -15.98 5.00
CA ILE A 282 -8.39 -14.77 5.50
C ILE A 282 -8.58 -13.74 4.38
N ALA A 283 -7.55 -13.48 3.57
CA ALA A 283 -7.59 -12.58 2.42
C ALA A 283 -8.64 -13.00 1.38
N GLU A 284 -8.69 -14.30 1.05
CA GLU A 284 -9.68 -14.85 0.12
C GLU A 284 -11.12 -14.66 0.62
N ARG A 285 -11.36 -14.90 1.92
CA ARG A 285 -12.68 -14.67 2.55
C ARG A 285 -13.06 -13.20 2.54
N GLY A 286 -12.12 -12.30 2.87
CA GLY A 286 -12.33 -10.86 2.82
C GLY A 286 -12.71 -10.38 1.42
N GLY A 287 -12.01 -10.86 0.39
CA GLY A 287 -12.35 -10.60 -1.02
C GLY A 287 -13.73 -11.10 -1.43
N ALA A 288 -14.22 -12.18 -0.83
CA ALA A 288 -15.57 -12.70 -1.03
C ALA A 288 -16.65 -12.02 -0.17
N GLY A 289 -16.29 -10.99 0.62
CA GLY A 289 -17.20 -10.31 1.55
C GLY A 289 -17.64 -11.16 2.75
N GLN A 290 -16.92 -12.25 3.03
CA GLN A 290 -17.20 -13.13 4.16
C GLN A 290 -16.42 -12.67 5.40
N PRO A 291 -17.05 -12.60 6.58
CA PRO A 291 -16.37 -12.16 7.78
C PRO A 291 -15.32 -13.20 8.21
N ALA A 292 -14.07 -12.76 8.35
CA ALA A 292 -13.02 -13.58 8.94
C ALA A 292 -13.27 -13.79 10.45
N PRO A 293 -12.78 -14.88 11.05
CA PRO A 293 -12.86 -15.07 12.49
C PRO A 293 -12.21 -13.90 13.23
N ARG A 294 -12.96 -13.25 14.13
CA ARG A 294 -12.52 -12.04 14.86
C ARG A 294 -11.22 -12.21 15.65
N VAL A 295 -10.85 -13.44 15.96
CA VAL A 295 -9.61 -13.76 16.68
C VAL A 295 -8.35 -13.42 15.89
N PHE A 296 -8.43 -13.39 14.54
CA PHE A 296 -7.29 -13.09 13.66
C PHE A 296 -7.22 -11.62 13.21
N GLY A 297 -7.70 -10.70 14.05
CA GLY A 297 -7.56 -9.26 13.81
C GLY A 297 -6.11 -8.76 13.95
N PRO A 298 -5.83 -7.47 13.72
CA PRO A 298 -4.47 -6.96 13.72
C PRO A 298 -3.68 -7.13 15.04
N GLY A 299 -4.38 -7.18 16.18
CA GLY A 299 -3.77 -7.48 17.48
C GLY A 299 -3.13 -8.87 17.56
N PHE A 300 -3.71 -9.88 16.89
CA PHE A 300 -3.13 -11.23 16.83
C PHE A 300 -1.81 -11.21 16.05
N TRP A 301 -1.80 -10.64 14.85
CA TRP A 301 -0.62 -10.62 13.98
C TRP A 301 0.55 -9.80 14.54
N THR A 302 0.26 -8.77 15.31
CA THR A 302 1.27 -7.98 16.03
C THR A 302 1.84 -8.72 17.24
N ALA A 303 1.04 -9.51 17.93
CA ALA A 303 1.47 -10.32 19.07
C ALA A 303 2.35 -11.53 18.69
N LEU A 304 2.39 -11.92 17.41
CA LEU A 304 3.23 -13.04 16.95
C LEU A 304 4.72 -12.73 17.08
N ARG A 305 5.46 -13.70 17.65
CA ARG A 305 6.93 -13.69 17.77
C ARG A 305 7.57 -14.14 16.46
N VAL A 306 7.60 -13.22 15.50
CA VAL A 306 8.23 -13.39 14.20
C VAL A 306 9.14 -12.20 13.88
N PRO A 307 10.19 -12.38 13.06
CA PRO A 307 10.95 -11.28 12.49
C PRO A 307 10.05 -10.28 11.78
N GLU A 308 10.44 -9.01 11.81
CA GLU A 308 9.66 -7.93 11.20
C GLU A 308 9.46 -8.13 9.69
N THR A 309 10.45 -8.69 9.01
CA THR A 309 10.37 -9.08 7.59
C THR A 309 9.23 -10.04 7.31
N THR A 310 9.07 -11.08 8.15
CA THR A 310 7.97 -12.04 8.07
C THR A 310 6.65 -11.38 8.45
N ARG A 311 6.63 -10.54 9.49
CA ARG A 311 5.43 -9.81 9.90
C ARG A 311 4.86 -8.95 8.76
N LEU A 312 5.71 -8.17 8.08
CA LEU A 312 5.24 -7.36 6.95
C LEU A 312 4.83 -8.21 5.74
N ASP A 313 5.50 -9.34 5.47
CA ASP A 313 5.03 -10.26 4.41
C ASP A 313 3.62 -10.81 4.70
N LEU A 314 3.33 -11.13 5.96
CA LEU A 314 2.00 -11.56 6.39
C LEU A 314 0.98 -10.43 6.29
N LEU A 315 1.31 -9.23 6.79
CA LEU A 315 0.43 -8.06 6.70
C LEU A 315 0.14 -7.67 5.24
N ARG A 316 1.11 -7.82 4.33
CA ARG A 316 0.91 -7.61 2.89
C ARG A 316 -0.23 -8.45 2.32
N ARG A 317 -0.34 -9.71 2.76
CA ARG A 317 -1.41 -10.63 2.36
C ARG A 317 -2.73 -10.24 3.01
N LEU A 318 -2.70 -9.85 4.28
CA LEU A 318 -3.88 -9.52 5.07
C LEU A 318 -4.52 -8.17 4.73
N VAL A 319 -3.79 -7.22 4.14
CA VAL A 319 -4.38 -5.96 3.66
C VAL A 319 -5.48 -6.20 2.61
N LEU A 320 -5.47 -7.34 1.92
CA LEU A 320 -6.56 -7.75 1.03
C LEU A 320 -7.87 -8.09 1.77
N ALA A 321 -7.81 -8.35 3.08
CA ALA A 321 -8.97 -8.54 3.94
C ALA A 321 -9.47 -7.23 4.59
N ASP A 322 -8.78 -6.10 4.38
CA ASP A 322 -9.20 -4.83 4.97
C ASP A 322 -10.54 -4.37 4.37
N GLY A 323 -11.44 -3.94 5.26
CA GLY A 323 -12.70 -3.32 4.89
C GLY A 323 -12.53 -1.87 4.36
N PRO A 324 -13.63 -1.25 3.89
CA PRO A 324 -13.62 0.11 3.37
C PRO A 324 -13.06 1.13 4.37
N PRO A 325 -12.32 2.16 3.93
CA PRO A 325 -11.69 3.12 4.84
C PRO A 325 -12.64 3.90 5.75
N HIS A 326 -13.92 3.99 5.38
CA HIS A 326 -14.94 4.69 6.16
C HIS A 326 -15.59 3.80 7.23
N GLU A 327 -15.37 2.48 7.19
CA GLU A 327 -15.94 1.57 8.19
C GLU A 327 -15.08 1.56 9.45
N PRO A 328 -15.68 1.73 10.64
CA PRO A 328 -14.94 1.67 11.89
C PRO A 328 -14.49 0.23 12.16
N GLY A 329 -13.18 0.02 12.27
CA GLY A 329 -12.59 -1.26 12.63
C GLY A 329 -11.06 -1.24 12.52
N PRO A 330 -10.36 -2.12 13.25
CA PRO A 330 -8.91 -2.20 13.15
C PRO A 330 -8.51 -2.80 11.80
N ARG A 331 -7.74 -2.06 10.99
CA ARG A 331 -7.24 -2.51 9.69
C ARG A 331 -5.77 -2.95 9.76
N HIS A 332 -5.41 -3.89 8.91
CA HIS A 332 -4.02 -4.33 8.74
C HIS A 332 -3.16 -3.21 8.17
N LEU A 333 -3.68 -2.38 7.25
CA LEU A 333 -2.96 -1.23 6.72
C LEU A 333 -2.62 -0.18 7.80
N ASP A 334 -3.52 0.05 8.76
CA ASP A 334 -3.26 0.97 9.89
C ASP A 334 -2.16 0.42 10.80
N THR A 335 -2.07 -0.91 10.92
CA THR A 335 -0.99 -1.58 11.66
C THR A 335 0.36 -1.39 10.98
N VAL A 336 0.41 -1.52 9.65
CA VAL A 336 1.61 -1.25 8.86
C VAL A 336 2.04 0.21 9.00
N ALA A 337 1.09 1.15 8.99
CA ALA A 337 1.36 2.56 9.26
C ALA A 337 1.95 2.78 10.66
N GLY A 338 1.41 2.11 11.68
CA GLY A 338 1.94 2.12 13.04
C GLY A 338 3.38 1.63 13.14
N LEU A 339 3.69 0.51 12.46
CA LEU A 339 5.06 -0.02 12.38
C LEU A 339 6.02 0.96 11.68
N LEU A 340 5.59 1.55 10.55
CA LEU A 340 6.38 2.55 9.82
C LEU A 340 6.66 3.81 10.66
N VAL A 341 5.72 4.20 11.52
CA VAL A 341 5.90 5.34 12.44
C VAL A 341 6.87 4.99 13.57
N ALA A 342 6.85 3.75 14.06
CA ALA A 342 7.70 3.30 15.15
C ALA A 342 9.17 3.11 14.71
N ASP A 343 9.40 2.45 13.57
CA ASP A 343 10.74 2.23 13.00
C ASP A 343 10.75 2.43 11.48
N PRO A 344 10.90 3.68 11.01
CA PRO A 344 10.93 3.95 9.57
C PRO A 344 12.15 3.33 8.87
N VAL A 345 13.28 3.16 9.57
CA VAL A 345 14.52 2.66 8.97
C VAL A 345 14.39 1.17 8.64
N ALA A 346 13.77 0.38 9.52
CA ALA A 346 13.52 -1.03 9.29
C ALA A 346 12.38 -1.27 8.27
N VAL A 347 11.30 -0.47 8.33
CA VAL A 347 10.07 -0.73 7.56
C VAL A 347 10.14 -0.23 6.12
N GLN A 348 10.79 0.90 5.84
CA GLN A 348 10.82 1.49 4.49
C GLN A 348 11.37 0.52 3.41
N PRO A 349 12.52 -0.17 3.61
CA PRO A 349 13.01 -1.17 2.65
C PRO A 349 12.04 -2.32 2.42
N LEU A 350 11.31 -2.73 3.46
CA LEU A 350 10.36 -3.83 3.38
C LEU A 350 9.10 -3.44 2.63
N LEU A 351 8.62 -2.19 2.78
CA LEU A 351 7.49 -1.66 2.01
C LEU A 351 7.80 -1.49 0.53
N VAL A 352 9.03 -1.13 0.17
CA VAL A 352 9.41 -1.03 -1.26
C VAL A 352 9.32 -2.38 -1.97
N ARG A 353 9.50 -3.51 -1.26
CA ARG A 353 9.27 -4.87 -1.81
C ARG A 353 7.81 -5.16 -2.13
N TRP A 354 6.87 -4.32 -1.72
CA TRP A 354 5.46 -4.46 -2.06
C TRP A 354 5.13 -3.83 -3.42
N PHE A 355 6.05 -3.09 -4.04
CA PHE A 355 5.78 -2.39 -5.30
C PHE A 355 5.48 -3.32 -6.49
N ASP A 356 5.88 -4.59 -6.41
CA ASP A 356 5.56 -5.62 -7.41
C ASP A 356 4.16 -6.25 -7.19
N ASP A 357 3.48 -5.94 -6.10
CA ASP A 357 2.20 -6.56 -5.72
C ASP A 357 1.00 -5.80 -6.28
N GLU A 358 0.59 -6.17 -7.49
CA GLU A 358 -0.53 -5.53 -8.20
C GLU A 358 -1.91 -6.12 -7.87
N ARG A 359 -2.04 -6.91 -6.80
CA ARG A 359 -3.34 -7.42 -6.36
C ARG A 359 -4.25 -6.26 -5.93
N PRO A 360 -5.49 -6.15 -6.46
CA PRO A 360 -6.39 -5.06 -6.12
C PRO A 360 -6.91 -5.20 -4.69
N LEU A 361 -7.05 -4.09 -3.98
CA LEU A 361 -7.66 -4.05 -2.66
C LEU A 361 -9.19 -4.16 -2.80
N PRO A 362 -9.86 -5.20 -2.27
CA PRO A 362 -11.29 -5.44 -2.51
C PRO A 362 -12.17 -4.25 -2.11
N ALA A 363 -11.82 -3.55 -1.03
CA ALA A 363 -12.57 -2.40 -0.54
C ALA A 363 -12.31 -1.09 -1.32
N THR A 364 -11.25 -1.03 -2.11
CA THR A 364 -10.90 0.11 -2.98
C THR A 364 -10.35 -0.43 -4.31
N PRO A 365 -11.21 -0.87 -5.25
CA PRO A 365 -10.77 -1.63 -6.43
C PRO A 365 -9.82 -0.89 -7.39
N HIS A 366 -9.72 0.43 -7.27
CA HIS A 366 -8.78 1.26 -8.04
C HIS A 366 -7.37 1.29 -7.44
N ALA A 367 -7.18 0.77 -6.23
CA ALA A 367 -5.91 0.69 -5.54
C ALA A 367 -5.43 -0.76 -5.47
N THR A 368 -4.13 -0.95 -5.61
CA THR A 368 -3.41 -2.22 -5.39
C THR A 368 -2.58 -2.15 -4.11
N VAL A 369 -2.12 -3.32 -3.64
CA VAL A 369 -1.16 -3.42 -2.53
C VAL A 369 0.07 -2.53 -2.78
N ALA A 370 0.59 -2.52 -4.00
CA ALA A 370 1.69 -1.65 -4.41
C ALA A 370 1.37 -0.15 -4.26
N THR A 371 0.19 0.29 -4.72
CA THR A 371 -0.22 1.71 -4.56
C THR A 371 -0.46 2.09 -3.10
N ALA A 372 -0.94 1.16 -2.27
CA ALA A 372 -1.12 1.41 -0.84
C ALA A 372 0.23 1.56 -0.12
N ALA A 373 1.23 0.72 -0.46
CA ALA A 373 2.59 0.88 0.05
C ALA A 373 3.21 2.23 -0.37
N GLN A 374 3.05 2.62 -1.63
CA GLN A 374 3.51 3.92 -2.13
C GLN A 374 2.83 5.09 -1.41
N ALA A 375 1.52 5.00 -1.16
CA ALA A 375 0.75 5.99 -0.42
C ALA A 375 1.19 6.08 1.06
N LEU A 376 1.49 4.95 1.72
CA LEU A 376 2.01 4.94 3.09
C LEU A 376 3.39 5.62 3.17
N LEU A 377 4.30 5.28 2.25
CA LEU A 377 5.63 5.91 2.19
C LEU A 377 5.54 7.42 1.91
N HIS A 378 4.63 7.85 1.03
CA HIS A 378 4.38 9.27 0.78
C HIS A 378 3.77 9.98 1.99
N THR A 379 2.74 9.40 2.61
CA THR A 379 2.02 9.98 3.75
C THR A 379 2.93 10.14 4.97
N HIS A 380 3.79 9.16 5.23
CA HIS A 380 4.70 9.15 6.38
C HIS A 380 6.14 9.58 6.03
N ARG A 381 6.38 10.19 4.86
CA ARG A 381 7.71 10.57 4.35
C ARG A 381 8.56 11.34 5.36
N HIS A 382 7.95 12.22 6.16
CA HIS A 382 8.66 13.07 7.12
C HIS A 382 9.32 12.30 8.29
N ARG A 383 9.01 11.01 8.47
CA ARG A 383 9.59 10.18 9.55
C ARG A 383 11.02 9.71 9.28
N GLY A 384 11.50 9.82 8.04
CA GLY A 384 12.84 9.38 7.67
C GLY A 384 13.17 9.66 6.21
N LEU A 385 13.03 10.92 5.78
CA LEU A 385 13.14 11.33 4.38
C LEU A 385 14.49 10.99 3.75
N ASP A 386 15.59 11.24 4.46
CA ASP A 386 16.93 10.97 3.94
C ASP A 386 17.15 9.48 3.74
N GLY A 387 16.69 8.61 4.65
CA GLY A 387 16.72 7.15 4.49
C GLY A 387 15.79 6.66 3.39
N LEU A 388 14.59 7.23 3.28
CA LEU A 388 13.63 6.89 2.24
C LEU A 388 14.21 7.13 0.84
N THR A 389 14.88 8.26 0.61
CA THR A 389 15.51 8.53 -0.69
C THR A 389 16.56 7.50 -1.07
N GLU A 390 17.35 7.01 -0.09
CA GLU A 390 18.36 5.96 -0.32
C GLU A 390 17.71 4.62 -0.70
N VAL A 391 16.65 4.24 0.02
CA VAL A 391 15.93 2.99 -0.25
C VAL A 391 15.26 3.04 -1.63
N LEU A 392 14.64 4.17 -1.99
CA LEU A 392 13.94 4.31 -3.26
C LEU A 392 14.92 4.26 -4.44
N VAL A 393 16.07 4.95 -4.37
CA VAL A 393 17.05 4.95 -5.47
C VAL A 393 17.69 3.57 -5.64
N ASP A 394 17.93 2.83 -4.56
CA ASP A 394 18.53 1.49 -4.62
C ASP A 394 17.57 0.43 -5.19
N SER A 395 16.25 0.66 -5.13
CA SER A 395 15.26 -0.30 -5.62
C SER A 395 15.18 -0.39 -7.15
N ALA A 396 15.57 0.68 -7.87
CA ALA A 396 15.39 0.82 -9.32
C ALA A 396 13.97 0.50 -9.84
N HIS A 397 12.95 0.55 -8.99
CA HIS A 397 11.57 0.22 -9.34
C HIS A 397 10.85 1.45 -9.91
N ARG A 398 9.97 1.27 -10.91
CA ARG A 398 9.22 2.38 -11.55
C ARG A 398 8.45 3.24 -10.55
N ARG A 399 7.74 2.61 -9.61
CA ARG A 399 6.98 3.30 -8.54
C ARG A 399 7.88 4.07 -7.58
N ALA A 400 9.13 3.62 -7.39
CA ALA A 400 10.10 4.36 -6.61
C ALA A 400 10.54 5.63 -7.35
N ASP A 401 10.76 5.54 -8.67
CA ASP A 401 11.07 6.71 -9.50
C ASP A 401 9.92 7.73 -9.53
N GLU A 402 8.67 7.24 -9.58
CA GLU A 402 7.45 8.07 -9.46
C GLU A 402 7.41 8.79 -8.10
N LEU A 403 7.67 8.09 -7.00
CA LEU A 403 7.71 8.70 -5.67
C LEU A 403 8.88 9.70 -5.53
N LEU A 404 10.07 9.39 -6.03
CA LEU A 404 11.20 10.32 -6.07
C LEU A 404 10.90 11.56 -6.92
N ALA A 405 10.12 11.43 -7.99
CA ALA A 405 9.66 12.57 -8.79
C ALA A 405 8.71 13.48 -7.99
N VAL A 406 7.78 12.92 -7.23
CA VAL A 406 6.90 13.70 -6.33
C VAL A 406 7.71 14.40 -5.24
N LEU A 407 8.66 13.70 -4.62
CA LEU A 407 9.53 14.28 -3.59
C LEU A 407 10.44 15.39 -4.15
N ALA A 408 10.74 15.39 -5.45
CA ALA A 408 11.54 16.45 -6.06
C ALA A 408 10.84 17.82 -6.06
N GLU A 409 9.52 17.82 -6.11
CA GLU A 409 8.67 19.00 -6.07
C GLU A 409 8.26 19.37 -4.64
N GLU A 410 7.85 18.38 -3.84
CA GLU A 410 7.31 18.60 -2.49
C GLU A 410 8.40 18.80 -1.42
N GLU A 411 9.54 18.11 -1.55
CA GLU A 411 10.62 18.07 -0.55
C GLU A 411 12.00 18.41 -1.15
N PRO A 412 12.17 19.54 -1.85
CA PRO A 412 13.35 19.83 -2.67
C PRO A 412 14.65 19.84 -1.85
N SER A 413 14.63 20.35 -0.62
CA SER A 413 15.82 20.39 0.23
C SER A 413 16.32 19.01 0.64
N ALA A 414 15.43 18.04 0.85
CA ALA A 414 15.82 16.66 1.14
C ALA A 414 16.41 15.99 -0.10
N LEU A 415 15.78 16.17 -1.26
CA LEU A 415 16.30 15.59 -2.50
C LEU A 415 17.62 16.23 -2.93
N CYS A 416 17.85 17.53 -2.69
CA CYS A 416 19.15 18.17 -2.94
C CYS A 416 20.27 17.56 -2.09
N ARG A 417 20.01 17.23 -0.81
CA ARG A 417 20.98 16.50 0.04
C ARG A 417 21.23 15.08 -0.47
N ALA A 418 20.18 14.39 -0.93
CA ALA A 418 20.31 13.04 -1.49
C ALA A 418 21.14 13.04 -2.79
N VAL A 419 20.83 13.95 -3.72
CA VAL A 419 21.59 14.15 -4.98
C VAL A 419 23.06 14.42 -4.71
N GLU A 420 23.37 15.26 -3.72
CA GLU A 420 24.74 15.57 -3.36
C GLU A 420 25.50 14.35 -2.80
N ARG A 421 24.85 13.52 -1.98
CA ARG A 421 25.41 12.23 -1.54
C ARG A 421 25.62 11.28 -2.71
N TRP A 422 24.63 11.13 -3.59
CA TRP A 422 24.69 10.21 -4.74
C TRP A 422 25.74 10.62 -5.79
N ALA A 423 25.99 11.92 -5.96
CA ALA A 423 27.03 12.42 -6.85
C ALA A 423 28.45 12.05 -6.37
N ARG A 424 28.65 11.90 -5.06
CA ARG A 424 29.92 11.47 -4.46
C ARG A 424 30.10 9.96 -4.39
N ASP A 425 29.03 9.20 -4.64
CA ASP A 425 29.10 7.74 -4.64
C ASP A 425 29.92 7.24 -5.84
N GLU A 426 30.66 6.15 -5.63
CA GLU A 426 31.51 5.54 -6.67
C GLU A 426 30.69 4.76 -7.71
N ARG A 427 29.45 4.37 -7.38
CA ARG A 427 28.58 3.55 -8.24
C ARG A 427 27.99 4.42 -9.36
N PRO A 428 28.17 4.04 -10.65
CA PRO A 428 27.64 4.80 -11.78
C PRO A 428 26.10 4.99 -11.77
N ALA A 429 25.37 4.02 -11.22
CA ALA A 429 23.91 4.10 -11.09
C ALA A 429 23.48 5.24 -10.16
N ARG A 430 24.20 5.43 -9.04
CA ARG A 430 23.95 6.52 -8.07
C ARG A 430 24.26 7.88 -8.68
N GLN A 431 25.37 7.99 -9.42
CA GLN A 431 25.71 9.21 -10.15
C GLN A 431 24.67 9.56 -11.24
N THR A 432 24.15 8.55 -11.94
CA THR A 432 23.07 8.74 -12.93
C THR A 432 21.77 9.20 -12.27
N ALA A 433 21.43 8.64 -11.11
CA ALA A 433 20.29 9.09 -10.30
C ALA A 433 20.47 10.53 -9.81
N ALA A 434 21.69 10.90 -9.39
CA ALA A 434 22.02 12.27 -8.99
C ALA A 434 21.70 13.29 -10.10
N VAL A 435 22.09 13.00 -11.35
CA VAL A 435 21.75 13.84 -12.51
C VAL A 435 20.24 13.87 -12.74
N THR A 436 19.61 12.71 -12.84
CA THR A 436 18.18 12.60 -13.18
C THR A 436 17.29 13.33 -12.17
N HIS A 437 17.47 13.05 -10.88
CA HIS A 437 16.68 13.65 -9.81
C HIS A 437 17.13 15.07 -9.48
N GLY A 438 18.42 15.38 -9.64
CA GLY A 438 18.94 16.75 -9.54
C GLY A 438 18.25 17.68 -10.54
N LEU A 439 18.12 17.26 -11.80
CA LEU A 439 17.46 18.07 -12.83
C LEU A 439 15.96 18.23 -12.60
N ARG A 440 15.32 17.23 -11.99
CA ARG A 440 13.90 17.31 -11.58
C ARG A 440 13.69 18.26 -10.41
N THR A 441 14.60 18.29 -9.43
CA THR A 441 14.44 19.13 -8.21
C THR A 441 14.95 20.56 -8.37
N ALA A 442 15.89 20.81 -9.28
CA ALA A 442 16.50 22.11 -9.48
C ALA A 442 15.50 23.27 -9.69
N PRO A 443 14.39 23.13 -10.45
CA PRO A 443 13.36 24.17 -10.55
C PRO A 443 12.65 24.50 -9.22
N HIS A 444 12.65 23.56 -8.27
CA HIS A 444 11.99 23.67 -6.96
C HIS A 444 12.96 24.07 -5.83
N ALA A 445 14.27 24.09 -6.10
CA ALA A 445 15.32 24.49 -5.16
C ALA A 445 15.37 26.02 -4.93
N ARG A 446 14.47 26.53 -4.07
CA ARG A 446 14.32 27.98 -3.83
C ARG A 446 15.39 28.57 -2.90
N THR A 447 15.99 27.77 -2.03
CA THR A 447 16.98 28.27 -1.06
C THR A 447 18.38 28.33 -1.66
N GLY A 448 19.23 29.23 -1.15
CA GLY A 448 20.65 29.27 -1.54
C GLY A 448 21.42 28.01 -1.12
N ALA A 449 21.01 27.37 -0.02
CA ALA A 449 21.60 26.11 0.45
C ALA A 449 21.33 24.96 -0.53
N ASP A 450 20.09 24.82 -1.00
CA ASP A 450 19.71 23.79 -1.98
C ASP A 450 20.48 23.96 -3.29
N ARG A 451 20.54 25.19 -3.81
CA ARG A 451 21.34 25.52 -5.00
C ARG A 451 22.83 25.20 -4.81
N THR A 452 23.38 25.47 -3.62
CA THR A 452 24.77 25.14 -3.29
C THR A 452 25.02 23.63 -3.30
N LEU A 453 24.09 22.82 -2.78
CA LEU A 453 24.18 21.35 -2.81
C LEU A 453 24.17 20.82 -4.24
N LEU A 454 23.25 21.29 -5.09
CA LEU A 454 23.19 20.91 -6.51
C LEU A 454 24.44 21.36 -7.28
N ARG A 455 24.96 22.56 -6.98
CA ARG A 455 26.22 23.07 -7.54
C ARG A 455 27.40 22.17 -7.16
N HIS A 456 27.51 21.79 -5.89
CA HIS A 456 28.55 20.86 -5.45
C HIS A 456 28.42 19.50 -6.12
N ALA A 457 27.22 18.94 -6.19
CA ALA A 457 26.95 17.67 -6.86
C ALA A 457 27.42 17.71 -8.33
N ALA A 458 27.03 18.76 -9.05
CA ALA A 458 27.43 18.95 -10.44
C ALA A 458 28.95 19.12 -10.61
N LEU A 459 29.61 19.87 -9.73
CA LEU A 459 31.07 20.03 -9.78
C LEU A 459 31.82 18.73 -9.52
N VAL A 460 31.33 17.89 -8.60
CA VAL A 460 31.89 16.54 -8.35
C VAL A 460 31.78 15.69 -9.61
N LEU A 461 30.61 15.66 -10.25
CA LEU A 461 30.39 14.92 -11.49
C LEU A 461 31.26 15.44 -12.66
N LEU A 462 31.48 16.76 -12.75
CA LEU A 462 32.34 17.37 -13.78
C LEU A 462 33.83 17.09 -13.59
N ALA A 463 34.26 16.90 -12.34
CA ALA A 463 35.64 16.57 -11.98
C ALA A 463 36.00 15.11 -12.31
N GLY A 464 35.01 14.27 -12.60
CA GLY A 464 35.19 12.90 -13.06
C GLY A 464 35.87 12.78 -14.43
N PRO A 465 35.98 11.55 -14.97
CA PRO A 465 36.61 11.27 -16.26
C PRO A 465 36.01 12.14 -17.39
N SER A 466 36.87 12.63 -18.28
CA SER A 466 36.43 13.58 -19.32
C SER A 466 35.42 13.01 -20.31
N ASP A 467 35.41 11.69 -20.47
CA ASP A 467 34.51 10.94 -21.36
C ASP A 467 33.22 10.49 -20.66
N SER A 468 32.95 10.98 -19.44
CA SER A 468 31.73 10.64 -18.72
C SER A 468 30.49 11.13 -19.47
N PRO A 469 29.48 10.25 -19.71
CA PRO A 469 28.24 10.65 -20.38
C PRO A 469 27.40 11.61 -19.53
N LEU A 470 27.66 11.68 -18.21
CA LEU A 470 26.92 12.52 -17.27
C LEU A 470 27.34 14.00 -17.32
N ARG A 471 28.34 14.34 -18.16
CA ARG A 471 28.90 15.70 -18.23
C ARG A 471 27.86 16.72 -18.70
N GLY A 472 27.03 16.38 -19.68
CA GLY A 472 25.90 17.19 -20.10
C GLY A 472 24.95 17.47 -18.93
N GLY A 473 24.55 16.42 -18.20
CA GLY A 473 23.68 16.56 -17.03
C GLY A 473 24.23 17.46 -15.93
N ALA A 474 25.53 17.34 -15.63
CA ALA A 474 26.20 18.21 -14.67
C ALA A 474 26.24 19.67 -15.14
N LEU A 475 26.49 19.91 -16.44
CA LEU A 475 26.40 21.26 -17.02
C LEU A 475 24.97 21.82 -16.96
N ALA A 476 23.93 21.00 -17.19
CA ALA A 476 22.55 21.44 -17.05
C ALA A 476 22.22 21.91 -15.63
N LEU A 477 22.70 21.22 -14.60
CA LEU A 477 22.51 21.64 -13.21
C LEU A 477 23.15 23.01 -12.94
N LEU A 478 24.38 23.23 -13.42
CA LEU A 478 25.11 24.48 -13.23
C LEU A 478 24.48 25.66 -13.99
N VAL A 479 23.92 25.42 -15.18
CA VAL A 479 23.23 26.48 -15.95
C VAL A 479 21.93 26.91 -15.30
N GLN A 480 21.26 26.02 -14.55
CA GLN A 480 20.06 26.41 -13.81
C GLN A 480 20.37 27.35 -12.63
N ASP A 481 21.56 27.23 -12.03
CA ASP A 481 21.99 28.09 -10.92
C ASP A 481 22.46 29.48 -11.38
N PRO A 482 21.76 30.57 -11.02
CA PRO A 482 22.12 31.93 -11.45
C PRO A 482 23.55 32.35 -11.08
N ASP A 483 24.10 31.86 -9.96
CA ASP A 483 25.39 32.37 -9.44
C ASP A 483 26.60 31.85 -10.25
N CYS A 484 26.46 30.74 -10.97
CA CYS A 484 27.54 30.13 -11.75
C CYS A 484 27.20 29.93 -13.24
N ARG A 485 25.96 30.23 -13.64
CA ARG A 485 25.46 30.11 -15.02
C ARG A 485 26.43 30.66 -16.05
N ASP A 486 26.87 31.91 -15.90
CA ASP A 486 27.68 32.62 -16.89
C ASP A 486 28.97 31.88 -17.22
N ARG A 487 29.59 31.25 -16.21
CA ARG A 487 30.83 30.50 -16.35
C ARG A 487 30.66 29.20 -17.13
N HIS A 488 29.51 28.55 -17.01
CA HIS A 488 29.28 27.20 -17.53
C HIS A 488 28.41 27.16 -18.79
N LEU A 489 27.67 28.25 -19.07
CA LEU A 489 26.74 28.34 -20.20
C LEU A 489 27.38 28.02 -21.56
N PRO A 490 28.56 28.56 -21.94
CA PRO A 490 29.14 28.26 -23.26
C PRO A 490 29.34 26.76 -23.50
N ARG A 491 29.92 26.05 -22.52
CA ARG A 491 30.15 24.60 -22.61
C ARG A 491 28.83 23.81 -22.64
N ALA A 492 27.82 24.26 -21.90
CA ALA A 492 26.50 23.65 -21.94
C ALA A 492 25.83 23.80 -23.31
N LEU A 493 25.96 24.97 -23.97
CA LEU A 493 25.41 25.19 -25.30
C LEU A 493 26.09 24.31 -26.35
N ASP A 494 27.40 24.07 -26.25
CA ASP A 494 28.11 23.14 -27.13
C ASP A 494 27.55 21.71 -27.02
N HIS A 495 27.38 21.20 -25.79
CA HIS A 495 26.76 19.89 -25.55
C HIS A 495 25.29 19.85 -26.00
N PHE A 496 24.55 20.94 -25.83
CA PHE A 496 23.15 21.04 -26.25
C PHE A 496 23.00 20.92 -27.76
N THR A 497 23.81 21.67 -28.51
CA THR A 497 23.80 21.63 -29.97
C THR A 497 24.28 20.29 -30.52
N ALA A 498 25.20 19.62 -29.81
CA ALA A 498 25.63 18.25 -30.12
C ALA A 498 24.57 17.17 -29.83
N GLY A 499 23.47 17.51 -29.13
CA GLY A 499 22.38 16.58 -28.85
C GLY A 499 22.62 15.65 -27.66
N ASP A 500 23.37 16.09 -26.64
CA ASP A 500 23.63 15.32 -25.43
C ASP A 500 22.32 14.88 -24.72
N PRO A 501 22.09 13.57 -24.51
CA PRO A 501 20.85 13.06 -23.94
C PRO A 501 20.63 13.45 -22.47
N TYR A 502 21.68 13.78 -21.74
CA TYR A 502 21.59 14.20 -20.34
C TYR A 502 21.40 15.72 -20.17
N LEU A 503 21.38 16.48 -21.27
CA LEU A 503 21.19 17.93 -21.25
C LEU A 503 19.80 18.31 -21.80
N PRO A 504 18.74 18.28 -20.95
CA PRO A 504 17.38 18.52 -21.42
C PRO A 504 17.17 19.97 -21.86
N PRO A 505 16.36 20.25 -22.90
CA PRO A 505 16.10 21.61 -23.37
C PRO A 505 15.57 22.55 -22.28
N GLY A 506 14.82 22.02 -21.30
CA GLY A 506 14.31 22.82 -20.17
C GLY A 506 15.41 23.45 -19.32
N ALA A 507 16.54 22.77 -19.14
CA ALA A 507 17.66 23.31 -18.36
C ALA A 507 18.32 24.51 -19.06
N VAL A 508 18.47 24.42 -20.39
CA VAL A 508 19.02 25.52 -21.21
C VAL A 508 18.02 26.67 -21.31
N ALA A 509 16.72 26.36 -21.43
CA ALA A 509 15.66 27.35 -21.48
C ALA A 509 15.59 28.22 -20.21
N ALA A 510 16.01 27.71 -19.05
CA ALA A 510 16.08 28.48 -17.81
C ALA A 510 17.06 29.68 -17.89
N ALA A 511 18.05 29.64 -18.78
CA ALA A 511 18.98 30.75 -19.00
C ALA A 511 18.42 31.85 -19.92
N LEU A 512 17.31 31.58 -20.64
CA LEU A 512 16.74 32.45 -21.66
C LEU A 512 16.46 33.89 -21.19
N PRO A 513 15.92 34.15 -19.97
CA PRO A 513 15.68 35.52 -19.51
C PRO A 513 16.95 36.36 -19.33
N THR A 514 18.08 35.69 -19.06
CA THR A 514 19.38 36.34 -18.79
C THR A 514 20.31 36.38 -20.00
N HIS A 515 20.25 35.35 -20.85
CA HIS A 515 21.17 35.14 -21.98
C HIS A 515 20.41 34.83 -23.28
N PRO A 516 19.51 35.72 -23.74
CA PRO A 516 18.60 35.40 -24.83
C PRO A 516 19.31 35.09 -26.15
N GLY A 517 20.38 35.80 -26.50
CA GLY A 517 21.09 35.60 -27.78
C GLY A 517 21.69 34.18 -27.91
N PRO A 518 22.68 33.83 -27.08
CA PRO A 518 23.34 32.52 -27.16
C PRO A 518 22.39 31.33 -27.02
N VAL A 519 21.36 31.46 -26.16
CA VAL A 519 20.36 30.40 -25.96
C VAL A 519 19.50 30.22 -27.22
N LEU A 520 19.00 31.31 -27.82
CA LEU A 520 18.17 31.22 -29.04
C LEU A 520 18.95 30.63 -30.23
N ASP A 521 20.24 30.95 -30.35
CA ASP A 521 21.11 30.38 -31.40
C ASP A 521 21.30 28.86 -31.22
N ALA A 522 21.50 28.41 -29.98
CA ALA A 522 21.62 26.99 -29.68
C ALA A 522 20.29 26.23 -29.89
N PHE A 523 19.15 26.83 -29.53
CA PHE A 523 17.83 26.28 -29.84
C PHE A 523 17.56 26.21 -31.35
N ARG A 524 18.04 27.19 -32.14
CA ARG A 524 17.96 27.12 -33.60
C ARG A 524 18.63 25.84 -34.11
N ALA A 525 19.88 25.59 -33.71
CA ALA A 525 20.61 24.40 -34.12
C ALA A 525 19.90 23.11 -33.68
N ARG A 526 19.39 23.07 -32.44
CA ARG A 526 18.67 21.89 -31.92
C ARG A 526 17.36 21.61 -32.68
N LEU A 527 16.61 22.64 -33.03
CA LEU A 527 15.33 22.52 -33.76
C LEU A 527 15.51 22.06 -35.21
N LEU A 528 16.69 22.28 -35.80
CA LEU A 528 17.03 21.74 -37.12
C LEU A 528 17.42 20.26 -37.07
N GLY A 529 17.81 19.76 -35.88
CA GLY A 529 18.17 18.36 -35.62
C GLY A 529 16.99 17.40 -35.36
N PRO A 530 17.26 16.19 -34.86
CA PRO A 530 16.21 15.25 -34.39
C PRO A 530 15.48 15.81 -33.15
N ASP A 531 14.31 15.28 -32.78
CA ASP A 531 13.57 15.66 -31.55
C ASP A 531 13.17 17.14 -31.38
N ALA A 532 13.04 17.88 -32.49
CA ALA A 532 12.67 19.29 -32.50
C ALA A 532 11.38 19.60 -31.69
N GLY A 533 10.45 18.64 -31.61
CA GLY A 533 9.21 18.80 -30.87
C GLY A 533 9.38 19.03 -29.37
N GLU A 534 10.34 18.41 -28.70
CA GLU A 534 10.57 18.66 -27.27
C GLU A 534 11.26 20.00 -27.03
N ALA A 535 12.29 20.31 -27.82
CA ALA A 535 12.99 21.58 -27.75
C ALA A 535 12.04 22.77 -27.98
N LEU A 536 11.12 22.66 -28.96
CA LEU A 536 10.12 23.68 -29.23
C LEU A 536 9.23 23.93 -28.02
N ARG A 537 8.70 22.86 -27.39
CA ARG A 537 7.81 22.99 -26.23
C ARG A 537 8.51 23.69 -25.07
N ARG A 538 9.73 23.24 -24.73
CA ARG A 538 10.50 23.82 -23.62
C ARG A 538 10.90 25.28 -23.88
N LEU A 539 11.24 25.62 -25.12
CA LEU A 539 11.51 27.01 -25.51
C LEU A 539 10.26 27.88 -25.35
N ALA A 540 9.12 27.41 -25.86
CA ALA A 540 7.87 28.14 -25.79
C ALA A 540 7.37 28.31 -24.35
N ASP A 541 7.48 27.28 -23.50
CA ASP A 541 7.12 27.35 -22.08
C ASP A 541 7.99 28.32 -21.26
N ALA A 542 9.26 28.50 -21.64
CA ALA A 542 10.17 29.45 -21.00
C ALA A 542 10.06 30.88 -21.57
N THR A 543 9.22 31.10 -22.59
CA THR A 543 9.13 32.40 -23.27
C THR A 543 8.42 33.41 -22.39
N THR A 544 9.08 34.55 -22.16
CA THR A 544 8.47 35.72 -21.50
C THR A 544 7.79 36.63 -22.53
N PRO A 545 6.84 37.51 -22.14
CA PRO A 545 6.20 38.44 -23.07
C PRO A 545 7.21 39.31 -23.85
N ALA A 546 8.30 39.73 -23.20
CA ALA A 546 9.36 40.54 -23.83
C ALA A 546 10.18 39.79 -24.89
N LEU A 547 10.15 38.45 -24.87
CA LEU A 547 10.87 37.59 -25.82
C LEU A 547 9.95 36.95 -26.86
N ALA A 548 8.64 37.14 -26.76
CA ALA A 548 7.65 36.50 -27.62
C ALA A 548 7.93 36.76 -29.12
N ASP A 549 8.23 38.00 -29.50
CA ASP A 549 8.54 38.36 -30.89
C ASP A 549 9.81 37.70 -31.40
N ARG A 550 10.86 37.65 -30.57
CA ARG A 550 12.15 37.04 -30.94
C ARG A 550 12.03 35.54 -31.09
N VAL A 551 11.28 34.89 -30.20
CA VAL A 551 10.98 33.44 -30.26
C VAL A 551 10.09 33.14 -31.46
N ALA A 552 9.05 33.93 -31.73
CA ALA A 552 8.21 33.78 -32.92
C ALA A 552 9.03 33.90 -34.21
N ALA A 553 9.92 34.90 -34.31
CA ALA A 553 10.81 35.06 -35.46
C ALA A 553 11.81 33.90 -35.62
N LEU A 554 12.27 33.29 -34.52
CA LEU A 554 13.09 32.09 -34.56
C LEU A 554 12.28 30.88 -35.07
N LEU A 555 11.11 30.62 -34.48
CA LEU A 555 10.25 29.50 -34.87
C LEU A 555 9.80 29.60 -36.34
N GLY A 556 9.46 30.81 -36.81
CA GLY A 556 9.12 31.06 -38.21
C GLY A 556 10.27 30.72 -39.16
N ARG A 557 11.50 31.15 -38.85
CA ARG A 557 12.69 30.80 -39.65
C ARG A 557 12.99 29.31 -39.64
N THR A 558 12.92 28.67 -38.47
CA THR A 558 13.12 27.22 -38.35
C THR A 558 12.12 26.43 -39.17
N VAL A 559 10.84 26.81 -39.18
CA VAL A 559 9.83 26.11 -39.98
C VAL A 559 10.01 26.38 -41.48
N ALA A 560 10.47 27.58 -41.87
CA ALA A 560 10.84 27.84 -43.26
C ALA A 560 11.98 26.93 -43.74
N GLU A 561 12.98 26.68 -42.88
CA GLU A 561 14.09 25.75 -43.16
C GLU A 561 13.66 24.27 -43.05
N ARG A 562 12.69 23.94 -42.17
CA ARG A 562 12.17 22.57 -41.96
C ARG A 562 10.65 22.56 -41.74
N PRO A 563 9.83 22.52 -42.82
CA PRO A 563 8.37 22.64 -42.75
C PRO A 563 7.68 21.61 -41.83
N GLY A 564 8.24 20.41 -41.68
CA GLY A 564 7.70 19.35 -40.82
C GLY A 564 7.62 19.72 -39.32
N THR A 565 8.31 20.77 -38.86
CA THR A 565 8.22 21.25 -37.47
C THR A 565 6.94 22.02 -37.16
N ALA A 566 6.19 22.46 -38.18
CA ALA A 566 4.93 23.20 -38.04
C ALA A 566 3.87 22.43 -37.24
N GLY A 567 3.80 21.10 -37.43
CA GLY A 567 2.85 20.25 -36.69
C GLY A 567 3.12 20.21 -35.18
N HIS A 568 4.39 20.22 -34.77
CA HIS A 568 4.74 20.28 -33.34
C HIS A 568 4.36 21.62 -32.69
N LEU A 569 4.49 22.71 -33.45
CA LEU A 569 4.09 24.05 -33.02
C LEU A 569 2.57 24.14 -32.84
N ALA A 570 1.80 23.68 -33.81
CA ALA A 570 0.35 23.64 -33.73
C ALA A 570 -0.14 22.79 -32.55
N ALA A 571 0.40 21.57 -32.38
CA ALA A 571 0.06 20.70 -31.25
C ALA A 571 0.48 21.25 -29.88
N TYR A 572 1.47 22.16 -29.83
CA TYR A 572 1.79 22.90 -28.60
C TYR A 572 0.74 23.97 -28.31
N VAL A 573 0.40 24.81 -29.30
CA VAL A 573 -0.60 25.87 -29.17
C VAL A 573 -1.96 25.31 -28.76
N ASP A 574 -2.40 24.21 -29.37
CA ASP A 574 -3.69 23.57 -29.06
C ASP A 574 -3.78 23.15 -27.59
N ARG A 575 -2.76 22.41 -27.12
CA ARG A 575 -2.68 21.97 -25.73
C ARG A 575 -2.63 23.11 -24.72
N ARG A 576 -1.99 24.23 -25.06
CA ARG A 576 -1.93 25.42 -24.19
C ARG A 576 -3.26 26.16 -24.15
N LEU A 577 -3.99 26.21 -25.27
CA LEU A 577 -5.33 26.81 -25.32
C LEU A 577 -6.34 26.01 -24.49
N ASP A 578 -6.23 24.68 -24.43
CA ASP A 578 -7.20 23.85 -23.69
C ASP A 578 -6.94 23.73 -22.19
N ARG A 579 -5.67 23.77 -21.75
CA ARG A 579 -5.29 23.48 -20.35
C ARG A 579 -5.19 24.69 -19.42
N ASP A 580 -5.03 25.89 -19.95
CA ASP A 580 -4.60 27.06 -19.16
C ASP A 580 -5.54 28.25 -19.37
N PRO A 581 -6.25 28.74 -18.34
CA PRO A 581 -7.12 29.90 -18.45
C PRO A 581 -6.36 31.25 -18.54
N ALA A 582 -5.04 31.30 -18.32
CA ALA A 582 -4.26 32.55 -18.27
C ALA A 582 -2.98 32.67 -19.16
N PRO A 583 -2.81 32.01 -20.33
CA PRO A 583 -1.59 32.11 -21.13
C PRO A 583 -1.55 33.34 -22.08
N ARG A 584 -2.56 34.23 -22.03
CA ARG A 584 -2.77 35.31 -23.01
C ARG A 584 -1.54 36.20 -23.21
N ALA A 585 -0.81 36.55 -22.15
CA ALA A 585 0.29 37.51 -22.21
C ALA A 585 1.49 37.04 -23.07
N VAL A 586 1.69 35.74 -23.21
CA VAL A 586 2.79 35.15 -24.00
C VAL A 586 2.26 34.55 -25.29
N LEU A 587 1.14 33.83 -25.22
CA LEU A 587 0.61 33.08 -26.36
C LEU A 587 0.02 34.00 -27.43
N LEU A 588 -0.68 35.08 -27.04
CA LEU A 588 -1.29 36.00 -28.01
C LEU A 588 -0.22 36.71 -28.87
N PRO A 589 0.82 37.37 -28.31
CA PRO A 589 1.87 37.99 -29.14
C PRO A 589 2.63 36.98 -29.99
N LEU A 590 2.97 35.81 -29.43
CA LEU A 590 3.71 34.77 -30.13
C LEU A 590 2.94 34.24 -31.35
N VAL A 591 1.68 33.85 -31.17
CA VAL A 591 0.86 33.29 -32.25
C VAL A 591 0.48 34.38 -33.25
N THR A 592 0.15 35.58 -32.79
CA THR A 592 -0.09 36.75 -33.65
C THR A 592 1.07 36.99 -34.61
N ARG A 593 2.30 37.04 -34.09
CA ARG A 593 3.50 37.28 -34.91
C ARG A 593 3.74 36.19 -35.95
N LEU A 594 3.39 34.94 -35.62
CA LEU A 594 3.46 33.80 -36.55
C LEU A 594 2.33 33.81 -37.60
N LEU A 595 1.16 34.34 -37.27
CA LEU A 595 0.05 34.50 -38.21
C LEU A 595 0.29 35.66 -39.18
N ASP A 596 0.88 36.77 -38.70
CA ASP A 596 1.10 37.96 -39.53
C ASP A 596 2.29 37.78 -40.48
N ASP A 597 3.40 37.20 -40.01
CA ASP A 597 4.69 37.19 -40.73
C ASP A 597 5.31 35.77 -40.88
N GLY A 598 4.61 34.72 -40.43
CA GLY A 598 5.13 33.36 -40.50
C GLY A 598 5.03 32.75 -41.90
N PRO A 599 5.89 31.76 -42.23
CA PRO A 599 5.80 31.07 -43.51
C PRO A 599 4.49 30.28 -43.62
N GLU A 600 4.02 30.05 -44.84
CA GLU A 600 2.75 29.36 -45.14
C GLU A 600 2.53 28.06 -44.32
N PRO A 601 3.51 27.15 -44.15
CA PRO A 601 3.31 25.92 -43.38
C PRO A 601 2.98 26.16 -41.90
N VAL A 602 3.50 27.23 -41.29
CA VAL A 602 3.17 27.61 -39.91
C VAL A 602 1.73 28.09 -39.83
N ARG A 603 1.35 29.01 -40.72
CA ARG A 603 0.01 29.59 -40.75
C ARG A 603 -1.05 28.51 -41.02
N ALA A 604 -0.78 27.59 -41.95
CA ALA A 604 -1.65 26.45 -42.23
C ALA A 604 -1.79 25.49 -41.03
N ALA A 605 -0.69 25.15 -40.35
CA ALA A 605 -0.74 24.30 -39.17
C ALA A 605 -1.49 24.96 -38.00
N LEU A 606 -1.29 26.27 -37.78
CA LEU A 606 -2.02 27.05 -36.77
C LEU A 606 -3.51 27.17 -37.11
N ALA A 607 -3.86 27.43 -38.38
CA ALA A 607 -5.23 27.47 -38.86
C ALA A 607 -5.99 26.17 -38.52
N GLY A 608 -5.30 25.03 -38.66
CA GLY A 608 -5.85 23.73 -38.26
C GLY A 608 -6.29 23.67 -36.80
N VAL A 609 -5.53 24.28 -35.89
CA VAL A 609 -5.84 24.26 -34.45
C VAL A 609 -6.85 25.33 -34.05
N LEU A 610 -6.83 26.48 -34.72
CA LEU A 610 -7.72 27.60 -34.39
C LEU A 610 -9.17 27.37 -34.82
N ALA A 611 -9.44 26.43 -35.73
CA ALA A 611 -10.81 26.11 -36.15
C ALA A 611 -11.64 25.48 -35.03
N ALA A 612 -11.05 24.58 -34.22
CA ALA A 612 -11.78 23.68 -33.34
C ALA A 612 -12.54 24.39 -32.21
N ASP A 613 -13.80 24.01 -32.00
CA ASP A 613 -14.58 24.45 -30.84
C ASP A 613 -14.09 23.76 -29.58
N GLY A 614 -13.46 24.52 -28.70
CA GLY A 614 -13.17 24.06 -27.35
C GLY A 614 -14.32 24.47 -26.45
N ALA A 615 -14.99 23.52 -25.79
CA ALA A 615 -15.83 23.79 -24.60
C ALA A 615 -14.99 24.22 -23.37
N THR A 616 -13.78 24.76 -23.61
CA THR A 616 -12.70 24.97 -22.65
C THR A 616 -12.48 26.47 -22.40
N ALA A 617 -11.78 26.80 -21.33
CA ALA A 617 -11.51 28.19 -20.92
C ALA A 617 -10.79 29.05 -21.99
N GLY A 618 -10.11 28.43 -22.97
CA GLY A 618 -9.38 29.11 -24.04
C GLY A 618 -10.21 29.55 -25.26
N ALA A 619 -11.52 29.26 -25.30
CA ALA A 619 -12.38 29.58 -26.45
C ALA A 619 -12.37 31.07 -26.90
N PRO A 620 -12.34 32.07 -25.99
CA PRO A 620 -12.27 33.48 -26.39
C PRO A 620 -10.99 33.84 -27.15
N LEU A 621 -9.84 33.32 -26.71
CA LEU A 621 -8.55 33.57 -27.34
C LEU A 621 -8.43 32.88 -28.70
N ARG A 622 -8.96 31.65 -28.81
CA ARG A 622 -9.02 30.92 -30.08
C ARG A 622 -9.85 31.69 -31.12
N ARG A 623 -10.99 32.27 -30.72
CA ARG A 623 -11.82 33.13 -31.58
C ARG A 623 -11.10 34.40 -32.01
N GLU A 624 -10.44 35.10 -31.09
CA GLU A 624 -9.69 36.34 -31.40
C GLU A 624 -8.58 36.10 -32.43
N LEU A 625 -7.79 35.03 -32.24
CA LEU A 625 -6.74 34.63 -33.18
C LEU A 625 -7.31 34.21 -34.54
N ARG A 626 -8.47 33.54 -34.54
CA ARG A 626 -9.19 33.15 -35.76
C ARG A 626 -9.72 34.36 -36.53
N GLU A 627 -10.29 35.36 -35.86
CA GLU A 627 -10.71 36.60 -36.52
C GLU A 627 -9.50 37.35 -37.10
N ARG A 628 -8.36 37.34 -36.41
CA ARG A 628 -7.12 37.93 -36.93
C ARG A 628 -6.64 37.21 -38.19
N LEU A 629 -6.68 35.88 -38.21
CA LEU A 629 -6.36 35.07 -39.39
C LEU A 629 -7.28 35.45 -40.56
N PHE A 630 -8.61 35.49 -40.35
CA PHE A 630 -9.56 35.89 -41.40
C PHE A 630 -9.34 37.31 -41.94
N ALA A 631 -8.86 38.23 -41.11
CA ALA A 631 -8.64 39.61 -41.51
C ALA A 631 -7.41 39.81 -42.42
N HIS A 632 -6.39 38.94 -42.32
CA HIS A 632 -5.10 39.14 -42.98
C HIS A 632 -4.68 38.01 -43.93
N GLU A 633 -5.36 36.87 -43.92
CA GLU A 633 -4.95 35.70 -44.71
C GLU A 633 -5.42 35.76 -46.17
N HIS A 634 -4.50 35.46 -47.07
CA HIS A 634 -4.70 35.45 -48.52
C HIS A 634 -4.24 34.14 -49.17
N GLU A 635 -3.45 33.32 -48.48
CA GLU A 635 -2.90 32.09 -49.04
C GLU A 635 -3.95 30.96 -49.05
N PRO A 636 -4.25 30.37 -50.22
CA PRO A 636 -5.29 29.35 -50.31
C PRO A 636 -4.98 28.08 -49.51
N ALA A 637 -3.71 27.72 -49.31
CA ALA A 637 -3.32 26.54 -48.55
C ALA A 637 -3.65 26.67 -47.05
N VAL A 638 -3.55 27.88 -46.49
CA VAL A 638 -3.89 28.16 -45.08
C VAL A 638 -5.41 28.09 -44.88
N LEU A 639 -6.16 28.68 -45.81
CA LEU A 639 -7.62 28.65 -45.80
C LEU A 639 -8.17 27.22 -46.02
N ASP A 640 -7.52 26.43 -46.87
CA ASP A 640 -7.86 25.01 -47.07
C ASP A 640 -7.62 24.19 -45.79
N ALA A 641 -6.54 24.45 -45.04
CA ALA A 641 -6.31 23.83 -43.74
C ALA A 641 -7.38 24.21 -42.71
N LEU A 642 -7.84 25.47 -42.72
CA LEU A 642 -8.94 25.95 -41.87
C LEU A 642 -10.26 25.26 -42.22
N LEU A 643 -10.56 25.08 -43.51
CA LEU A 643 -11.74 24.38 -44.02
C LEU A 643 -11.79 22.93 -43.50
N HIS A 644 -10.68 22.20 -43.63
CA HIS A 644 -10.60 20.81 -43.16
C HIS A 644 -10.69 20.70 -41.63
N ALA A 645 -10.22 21.72 -40.92
CA ALA A 645 -10.28 21.75 -39.47
C ALA A 645 -11.67 22.15 -38.93
N ALA A 646 -12.45 22.92 -39.68
CA ALA A 646 -13.83 23.27 -39.33
C ALA A 646 -14.71 22.03 -39.14
N ALA A 647 -14.36 20.90 -39.76
CA ALA A 647 -14.94 19.58 -39.55
C ALA A 647 -15.10 19.14 -38.09
N ARG A 648 -14.25 19.68 -37.19
CA ARG A 648 -14.28 19.39 -35.75
C ARG A 648 -15.29 20.24 -34.98
N CYS A 649 -15.96 21.19 -35.62
CA CYS A 649 -17.01 22.03 -35.05
C CYS A 649 -18.40 21.45 -35.32
N ASP A 650 -19.36 21.82 -34.49
CA ASP A 650 -20.74 21.36 -34.61
C ASP A 650 -21.72 22.51 -34.89
N GLY A 651 -22.87 22.17 -35.49
CA GLY A 651 -23.99 23.09 -35.68
C GLY A 651 -23.68 24.32 -36.54
N GLU A 652 -24.09 25.50 -36.04
CA GLU A 652 -23.98 26.78 -36.75
C GLU A 652 -22.53 27.30 -36.87
N GLU A 653 -21.63 26.89 -35.98
CA GLU A 653 -20.22 27.30 -36.04
C GLU A 653 -19.52 26.66 -37.26
N LEU A 654 -19.80 25.37 -37.52
CA LEU A 654 -19.34 24.68 -38.72
C LEU A 654 -19.81 25.41 -40.00
N ARG A 655 -21.10 25.74 -40.08
CA ARG A 655 -21.68 26.47 -41.23
C ARG A 655 -20.98 27.80 -41.44
N THR A 656 -20.82 28.57 -40.36
CA THR A 656 -20.22 29.92 -40.39
C THR A 656 -18.75 29.87 -40.83
N LEU A 657 -17.98 28.91 -40.33
CA LEU A 657 -16.57 28.73 -40.69
C LEU A 657 -16.40 28.31 -42.15
N VAL A 658 -17.21 27.37 -42.64
CA VAL A 658 -17.18 26.92 -44.04
C VAL A 658 -17.54 28.09 -44.97
N GLN A 659 -18.58 28.86 -44.65
CA GLN A 659 -19.01 30.00 -45.45
C GLN A 659 -17.96 31.11 -45.50
N ARG A 660 -17.41 31.52 -44.34
CA ARG A 660 -16.37 32.55 -44.25
C ARG A 660 -15.08 32.15 -44.98
N THR A 661 -14.68 30.88 -44.85
CA THR A 661 -13.51 30.35 -45.55
C THR A 661 -13.72 30.33 -47.07
N GLY A 662 -14.92 29.95 -47.52
CA GLY A 662 -15.31 29.99 -48.94
C GLY A 662 -15.26 31.39 -49.54
N LEU A 663 -15.77 32.41 -48.81
CA LEU A 663 -15.73 33.82 -49.26
C LEU A 663 -14.30 34.34 -49.49
N LEU A 664 -13.31 33.83 -48.76
CA LEU A 664 -11.92 34.18 -48.96
C LEU A 664 -11.27 33.37 -50.10
N LEU A 665 -11.52 32.07 -50.17
CA LEU A 665 -10.95 31.19 -51.19
C LEU A 665 -11.42 31.53 -52.62
N VAL A 666 -12.69 31.90 -52.80
CA VAL A 666 -13.28 32.15 -54.12
C VAL A 666 -12.79 33.45 -54.78
N ARG A 667 -12.05 34.30 -54.04
CA ARG A 667 -11.41 35.51 -54.59
C ARG A 667 -10.39 35.19 -55.70
N THR A 668 -9.92 33.94 -55.78
CA THR A 668 -9.02 33.47 -56.83
C THR A 668 -9.57 32.20 -57.49
N PRO A 669 -9.32 31.95 -58.80
CA PRO A 669 -9.72 30.71 -59.46
C PRO A 669 -9.10 29.45 -58.84
N GLU A 670 -7.86 29.56 -58.36
CA GLU A 670 -7.15 28.47 -57.69
C GLU A 670 -7.79 28.15 -56.33
N GLY A 671 -8.14 29.16 -55.54
CA GLY A 671 -8.84 29.00 -54.27
C GLY A 671 -10.26 28.47 -54.43
N ALA A 672 -11.02 28.91 -55.45
CA ALA A 672 -12.33 28.34 -55.77
C ALA A 672 -12.25 26.83 -56.07
N THR A 673 -11.22 26.40 -56.82
CA THR A 673 -10.97 24.98 -57.11
C THR A 673 -10.59 24.19 -55.85
N ARG A 674 -9.80 24.78 -54.94
CA ARG A 674 -9.45 24.15 -53.65
C ARG A 674 -10.66 24.01 -52.73
N PHE A 675 -11.48 25.06 -52.63
CA PHE A 675 -12.71 25.05 -51.83
C PHE A 675 -13.67 23.96 -52.30
N ASP A 676 -13.93 23.88 -53.60
CA ASP A 676 -14.77 22.85 -54.20
C ASP A 676 -14.24 21.43 -53.92
N ARG A 677 -12.94 21.20 -54.08
CA ARG A 677 -12.30 19.92 -53.77
C ARG A 677 -12.44 19.57 -52.28
N GLY A 678 -12.13 20.52 -51.39
CA GLY A 678 -12.21 20.34 -49.94
C GLY A 678 -13.64 20.02 -49.48
N LEU A 679 -14.66 20.68 -50.02
CA LEU A 679 -16.07 20.37 -49.72
C LEU A 679 -16.45 18.94 -50.13
N VAL A 680 -16.00 18.47 -51.30
CA VAL A 680 -16.23 17.09 -51.75
C VAL A 680 -15.49 16.10 -50.86
N ASP A 681 -14.24 16.40 -50.48
CA ASP A 681 -13.45 15.52 -49.63
C ASP A 681 -14.05 15.42 -48.22
N LEU A 682 -14.51 16.53 -47.63
CA LEU A 682 -15.26 16.52 -46.38
C LEU A 682 -16.57 15.73 -46.50
N ALA A 683 -17.32 15.90 -47.59
CA ALA A 683 -18.56 15.17 -47.85
C ALA A 683 -18.36 13.65 -47.98
N ARG A 684 -17.20 13.19 -48.45
CA ARG A 684 -16.86 11.77 -48.55
C ARG A 684 -16.40 11.16 -47.24
N HIS A 685 -15.63 11.90 -46.44
CA HIS A 685 -14.93 11.35 -45.28
C HIS A 685 -15.61 11.66 -43.94
N LEU A 686 -16.48 12.66 -43.87
CA LEU A 686 -17.20 13.03 -42.64
C LEU A 686 -18.66 12.57 -42.70
N PRO A 687 -19.06 11.60 -41.84
CA PRO A 687 -20.44 11.14 -41.77
C PRO A 687 -21.41 12.29 -41.50
N GLY A 688 -22.46 12.40 -42.32
CA GLY A 688 -23.51 13.40 -42.14
C GLY A 688 -23.15 14.82 -42.63
N PHE A 689 -21.94 15.07 -43.13
CA PHE A 689 -21.58 16.38 -43.69
C PHE A 689 -22.31 16.69 -45.01
N ALA A 690 -22.37 15.72 -45.93
CA ALA A 690 -23.07 15.87 -47.21
C ALA A 690 -24.55 16.29 -47.07
N PRO A 691 -25.40 15.62 -46.27
CA PRO A 691 -26.79 16.04 -46.09
C PRO A 691 -26.93 17.41 -45.38
N ARG A 692 -26.03 17.78 -44.46
CA ARG A 692 -26.01 19.11 -43.85
C ARG A 692 -25.71 20.21 -44.87
N LEU A 693 -24.70 19.99 -45.71
CA LEU A 693 -24.32 20.93 -46.77
C LEU A 693 -25.43 21.09 -47.81
N THR A 694 -26.10 20.00 -48.21
CA THR A 694 -27.30 20.09 -49.07
C THR A 694 -28.43 20.89 -48.42
N GLY A 695 -28.61 20.77 -47.10
CA GLY A 695 -29.53 21.60 -46.32
C GLY A 695 -29.19 23.09 -46.43
N TRP A 696 -27.94 23.47 -46.15
CA TRP A 696 -27.51 24.87 -46.25
C TRP A 696 -27.66 25.46 -47.65
N LEU A 697 -27.37 24.67 -48.69
CA LEU A 697 -27.53 25.06 -50.10
C LEU A 697 -29.00 25.28 -50.49
N SER A 698 -29.93 24.59 -49.83
CA SER A 698 -31.37 24.68 -50.07
C SER A 698 -32.03 25.80 -49.24
N ASP A 699 -31.57 25.99 -48.00
CA ASP A 699 -32.12 26.97 -47.05
C ASP A 699 -31.72 28.41 -47.41
N ALA A 700 -30.53 28.62 -47.99
CA ALA A 700 -30.01 29.95 -48.34
C ALA A 700 -29.25 29.94 -49.69
N PRO A 701 -29.94 29.69 -50.83
CA PRO A 701 -29.28 29.47 -52.12
C PRO A 701 -28.48 30.68 -52.62
N GLN A 702 -28.92 31.90 -52.31
CA GLN A 702 -28.22 33.14 -52.68
C GLN A 702 -26.82 33.23 -52.06
N ASP A 703 -26.64 32.72 -50.84
CA ASP A 703 -25.40 32.86 -50.06
C ASP A 703 -24.29 31.89 -50.52
N TRP A 704 -24.68 30.81 -51.21
CA TRP A 704 -23.78 29.73 -51.62
C TRP A 704 -23.60 29.60 -53.13
N ALA A 705 -24.50 30.17 -53.94
CA ALA A 705 -24.44 30.11 -55.40
C ALA A 705 -23.16 30.71 -55.98
N ALA A 706 -22.60 31.72 -55.31
CA ALA A 706 -21.33 32.34 -55.68
C ALA A 706 -20.11 31.56 -55.15
N LEU A 707 -20.29 30.63 -54.21
CA LEU A 707 -19.21 29.96 -53.50
C LEU A 707 -18.93 28.53 -53.99
N VAL A 708 -19.97 27.80 -54.40
CA VAL A 708 -19.87 26.38 -54.74
C VAL A 708 -20.09 26.17 -56.23
N GLY A 709 -19.14 25.50 -56.89
CA GLY A 709 -19.24 25.20 -58.31
C GLY A 709 -20.42 24.27 -58.65
N PRO A 710 -21.05 24.42 -59.83
CA PRO A 710 -22.20 23.58 -60.23
C PRO A 710 -21.91 22.08 -60.24
N SER A 711 -20.68 21.68 -60.61
CA SER A 711 -20.22 20.29 -60.62
C SER A 711 -20.03 19.72 -59.21
N THR A 712 -19.54 20.55 -58.31
CA THR A 712 -19.34 20.21 -56.89
C THR A 712 -20.68 20.04 -56.19
N ARG A 713 -21.62 20.96 -56.43
CA ARG A 713 -23.00 20.87 -55.95
C ARG A 713 -23.67 19.55 -56.32
N ARG A 714 -23.61 19.13 -57.60
CA ARG A 714 -24.17 17.85 -58.06
C ARG A 714 -23.52 16.65 -57.36
N THR A 715 -22.22 16.72 -57.11
CA THR A 715 -21.46 15.65 -56.44
C THR A 715 -21.87 15.53 -54.97
N ILE A 716 -22.05 16.65 -54.27
CA ILE A 716 -22.51 16.68 -52.87
C ILE A 716 -23.97 16.19 -52.76
N GLU A 717 -24.87 16.64 -53.64
CA GLU A 717 -26.26 16.18 -53.71
C GLU A 717 -26.34 14.66 -53.93
N HIS A 718 -25.48 14.11 -54.80
CA HIS A 718 -25.36 12.67 -55.03
C HIS A 718 -24.87 11.92 -53.78
N LEU A 719 -23.84 12.42 -53.09
CA LEU A 719 -23.30 11.84 -51.86
C LEU A 719 -24.29 11.93 -50.68
N ALA A 720 -25.13 12.96 -50.64
CA ALA A 720 -26.18 13.13 -49.64
C ALA A 720 -27.41 12.22 -49.88
N GLY A 721 -27.46 11.50 -51.01
CA GLY A 721 -28.62 10.71 -51.41
C GLY A 721 -29.82 11.55 -51.86
N ALA A 722 -29.62 12.85 -52.11
CA ALA A 722 -30.68 13.73 -52.60
C ALA A 722 -30.94 13.42 -54.08
N ARG A 723 -32.14 12.90 -54.38
CA ARG A 723 -32.62 12.73 -55.76
C ARG A 723 -32.72 14.10 -56.42
N VAL A 724 -31.98 14.29 -57.51
CA VAL A 724 -32.16 15.41 -58.46
C VAL A 724 -33.62 15.40 -58.94
N PRO A 725 -34.40 16.49 -58.79
CA PRO A 725 -35.67 16.61 -59.50
C PRO A 725 -35.38 16.73 -61.00
N ALA A 726 -36.02 15.86 -61.79
CA ALA A 726 -35.93 15.85 -63.25
C ALA A 726 -36.45 17.14 -63.90
#